data_AF-A0A1F3BS78-F1
#
_entry.id   AF-A0A1F3BS78-F1
#
_cell.length_a   1.000
_cell.length_b   1.000
_cell.length_c   1.000
_cell.angle_alpha   90.00
_cell.angle_beta   90.00
_cell.angle_gamma   90.00
#
_symmetry.space_group_name_H-M   'P 1'
#
loop_
_entity.id
_entity.type
_entity.pdbx_description
1 polymer ?
#
loop_
_entity_poly.entity_id
_entity_poly.type
_entity_poly.pdbx_seq_one_letter_code
_entity_poly.pdbx_strand_id
1 'polypeptide(L)'
;MAGSQRAGGAHGGHIAVPVGGEARYTSPAMLVDLAAVPKHLEEALAASARFLERAAGLDARYRAGEVHARVPAGFQDPDRLLEDVVAEGLPASHATLRAAANGLFYSLPVAFDPAESVGPYLATLDRDATGEPFRFLDLGALIASQPFGENDAEMVAAVLRRLPYAVGRYAHSEYQTVLSLELKAALDRIAPAGTPRHFVVNTGAEAVENAIKAVLLNRVKTRAPDPDRVPAGGALDGRSLFIVSFEGAFHGRTLGSLAVTQRKRARLGFPTFDWPHAAFPVEDPRSVARTRRRDEKSLEQVWTLLVTGRTPGAPRPREQFRRLLAACEDLLSRLPPERAARAGVVREFVEEQRRTIDADELGRAQRAAGVLVEPIQGEGGLRFASAHFFQQLRLLTRIYDVPLVFDEVQTGGGATGRLWAHELFDLPCPPDVVVWAKKAQNGILFVSEELATFFQEEKKFNTTWEGDSVGMIRLLAFLGKLDLEQVRRTGSLAREGLERLAKDYRGLLQHVRGAACMLAFDVVRPDWREWLRDRAFRHGLILLPAGERALRFYPRYDMQPYAIEEALTLLRRAVEDLVGGRDSVQISRGPELRIGTLEARPATLQAVDLEEDVSRLLPQVVALEGERYGNLAHYPPEVLRSGRRPLLQYPAETLASTLANPRACGVALRDRVSQRLVAYALGSPLENHDEIGVREDPRYGENDTFYLQAMAVSPLLRNEAEVEAMVLDLLRGRVQKLGFAAISALIETRVTETGPRWMRDAAVLEVVDDYLQSGIRFVYLQARC
;
A
#
# COMPACT_ATOMS: atom_id res chain seq x y z
N MET A 1 7.55 6.89 69.09
CA MET A 1 6.81 5.79 69.74
C MET A 1 6.48 4.78 68.65
N ALA A 2 7.28 3.71 68.56
CA ALA A 2 6.86 2.33 68.85
C ALA A 2 5.78 1.80 67.87
N GLY A 3 5.93 0.71 67.13
CA GLY A 3 6.98 -0.31 67.04
C GLY A 3 6.40 -1.59 66.39
N SER A 4 7.19 -2.22 65.50
CA SER A 4 7.35 -3.67 65.19
C SER A 4 6.14 -4.49 64.65
N GLN A 5 6.25 -5.58 63.87
CA GLN A 5 7.29 -6.60 63.55
C GLN A 5 7.13 -7.11 62.09
N ARG A 6 8.19 -7.23 61.26
CA ARG A 6 9.07 -8.40 60.93
C ARG A 6 8.40 -9.72 60.44
N ALA A 7 8.73 -10.10 59.20
CA ALA A 7 9.31 -11.37 58.69
C ALA A 7 9.05 -11.42 57.17
N GLY A 8 9.97 -11.67 56.23
CA GLY A 8 11.07 -12.63 56.18
C GLY A 8 10.72 -13.68 55.10
N GLY A 9 11.46 -13.76 54.00
CA GLY A 9 11.33 -14.88 53.05
C GLY A 9 11.63 -14.53 51.59
N ALA A 10 12.89 -14.73 51.18
CA ALA A 10 13.27 -14.82 49.78
C ALA A 10 12.85 -16.19 49.22
N HIS A 11 12.22 -16.22 48.03
CA HIS A 11 12.24 -17.40 47.17
C HIS A 11 12.28 -16.98 45.70
N GLY A 12 13.38 -17.38 45.05
CA GLY A 12 13.49 -17.41 43.60
C GLY A 12 12.49 -18.42 43.02
N GLY A 13 11.74 -17.98 42.03
CA GLY A 13 10.94 -18.83 41.16
C GLY A 13 11.53 -18.79 39.76
N HIS A 14 12.35 -19.77 39.44
CA HIS A 14 12.71 -20.11 38.06
C HIS A 14 11.43 -20.51 37.32
N ILE A 15 11.10 -19.80 36.24
CA ILE A 15 10.15 -20.29 35.24
C ILE A 15 10.91 -21.28 34.37
N ALA A 16 10.69 -22.57 34.60
CA ALA A 16 11.20 -23.65 33.76
C ALA A 16 10.38 -23.70 32.45
N VAL A 17 11.04 -23.41 31.33
CA VAL A 17 10.55 -23.74 29.99
C VAL A 17 11.06 -25.16 29.66
N PRO A 18 10.20 -26.10 29.21
CA PRO A 18 10.62 -27.47 28.95
C PRO A 18 11.55 -27.51 27.74
N VAL A 19 12.79 -27.96 27.97
CA VAL A 19 13.77 -28.26 26.93
C VAL A 19 13.58 -29.71 26.50
N GLY A 20 13.09 -29.90 25.27
CA GLY A 20 13.11 -31.18 24.58
C GLY A 20 13.42 -30.92 23.10
N GLY A 21 14.62 -31.30 22.67
CA GLY A 21 15.11 -31.17 21.28
C GLY A 21 16.29 -30.21 21.17
N GLU A 22 17.48 -30.77 20.95
CA GLU A 22 18.74 -30.05 20.81
C GLU A 22 18.75 -29.08 19.62
N ALA A 23 18.70 -27.77 19.89
CA ALA A 23 19.29 -26.75 19.04
C ALA A 23 20.14 -25.85 19.96
N ARG A 24 21.45 -26.12 20.02
CA ARG A 24 22.42 -25.31 20.75
C ARG A 24 22.52 -23.93 20.10
N TYR A 25 21.75 -22.96 20.56
CA TYR A 25 22.09 -21.54 20.41
C TYR A 25 23.13 -21.16 21.47
N THR A 26 24.37 -21.62 21.27
CA THR A 26 25.53 -20.98 21.91
C THR A 26 26.03 -19.92 20.94
N SER A 27 25.49 -18.70 21.02
CA SER A 27 26.28 -17.53 20.62
C SER A 27 27.47 -17.47 21.58
N PRO A 28 28.73 -17.41 21.12
CA PRO A 28 29.79 -16.98 22.00
C PRO A 28 29.38 -15.60 22.53
N ALA A 29 29.49 -15.39 23.83
CA ALA A 29 29.51 -14.04 24.36
C ALA A 29 30.72 -13.35 23.73
N MET A 30 30.52 -12.56 22.67
CA MET A 30 31.52 -11.61 22.21
C MET A 30 31.67 -10.56 23.30
N LEU A 31 32.49 -10.87 24.31
CA LEU A 31 33.18 -9.83 25.06
C LEU A 31 33.99 -9.06 24.02
N VAL A 32 33.60 -7.81 23.76
CA VAL A 32 34.37 -6.92 22.88
C VAL A 32 35.76 -6.82 23.48
N ASP A 33 36.75 -7.37 22.80
CA ASP A 33 38.15 -7.18 23.17
C ASP A 33 38.48 -5.70 23.00
N LEU A 34 38.55 -4.97 24.11
CA LEU A 34 38.84 -3.54 24.11
C LEU A 34 40.21 -3.24 23.49
N ALA A 35 41.14 -4.19 23.46
CA ALA A 35 42.42 -4.05 22.78
C ALA A 35 42.31 -4.15 21.25
N ALA A 36 41.24 -4.75 20.72
CA ALA A 36 40.98 -4.88 19.28
C ALA A 36 40.25 -3.67 18.66
N VAL A 37 39.73 -2.75 19.49
CA VAL A 37 38.97 -1.57 19.04
C VAL A 37 39.73 -0.72 18.01
N PRO A 38 41.04 -0.39 18.18
CA PRO A 38 41.78 0.38 17.17
C PRO A 38 41.83 -0.31 15.81
N LYS A 39 42.05 -1.64 15.80
CA LYS A 39 42.09 -2.44 14.57
C LYS A 39 40.74 -2.45 13.87
N HIS A 40 39.64 -2.62 14.60
CA HIS A 40 38.29 -2.57 14.02
C HIS A 40 37.96 -1.21 13.43
N LEU A 41 38.43 -0.12 14.06
CA LEU A 41 38.28 1.24 13.51
C LEU A 41 39.10 1.44 12.23
N GLU A 42 40.34 0.95 12.17
CA GLU A 42 41.16 0.97 10.95
C GLU A 42 40.50 0.19 9.81
N GLU A 43 39.97 -1.01 10.08
CA GLU A 43 39.24 -1.82 9.10
C GLU A 43 37.99 -1.10 8.58
N ALA A 44 37.23 -0.45 9.47
CA ALA A 44 36.04 0.34 9.12
C ALA A 44 36.38 1.59 8.29
N LEU A 45 37.48 2.29 8.62
CA LEU A 45 37.98 3.42 7.85
C LEU A 45 38.38 2.98 6.43
N ALA A 46 39.11 1.87 6.31
CA ALA A 46 39.50 1.31 5.02
C ALA A 46 38.27 0.88 4.19
N ALA A 47 37.26 0.28 4.83
CA ALA A 47 36.00 -0.07 4.16
C ALA A 47 35.24 1.17 3.67
N SER A 48 35.19 2.22 4.50
CA SER A 48 34.55 3.49 4.15
C SER A 48 35.26 4.19 2.99
N ALA A 49 36.60 4.20 2.98
CA ALA A 49 37.39 4.75 1.87
C ALA A 49 37.09 4.02 0.55
N ARG A 50 37.07 2.68 0.55
CA ARG A 50 36.71 1.87 -0.62
C ARG A 50 35.29 2.14 -1.12
N PHE A 51 34.34 2.34 -0.20
CA PHE A 51 32.98 2.71 -0.57
C PHE A 51 32.95 4.08 -1.25
N LEU A 52 33.67 5.08 -0.72
CA LEU A 52 33.69 6.43 -1.29
C LEU A 52 34.36 6.47 -2.67
N GLU A 53 35.46 5.76 -2.85
CA GLU A 53 36.11 5.61 -4.16
C GLU A 53 35.16 4.98 -5.18
N ARG A 54 34.44 3.92 -4.78
CA ARG A 54 33.45 3.25 -5.62
C ARG A 54 32.29 4.18 -5.96
N ALA A 55 31.70 4.84 -4.98
CA ALA A 55 30.58 5.76 -5.18
C ALA A 55 30.96 6.90 -6.13
N ALA A 56 32.16 7.48 -5.96
CA ALA A 56 32.67 8.52 -6.86
C ALA A 56 32.89 8.00 -8.29
N GLY A 57 33.48 6.80 -8.43
CA GLY A 57 33.67 6.16 -9.75
C GLY A 57 32.34 5.83 -10.44
N LEU A 58 31.35 5.33 -9.68
CA LEU A 58 30.01 5.06 -10.20
C LEU A 58 29.27 6.35 -10.60
N ASP A 59 29.35 7.42 -9.80
CA ASP A 59 28.74 8.70 -10.17
C ASP A 59 29.39 9.26 -11.45
N ALA A 60 30.72 9.21 -11.58
CA ALA A 60 31.41 9.63 -12.80
C ALA A 60 30.90 8.86 -14.04
N ARG A 61 30.80 7.52 -13.95
CA ARG A 61 30.23 6.68 -15.02
C ARG A 61 28.76 7.03 -15.29
N TYR A 62 27.95 7.24 -14.25
CA TYR A 62 26.55 7.63 -14.38
C TYR A 62 26.42 8.99 -15.09
N ARG A 63 27.23 9.99 -14.72
CA ARG A 63 27.22 11.31 -15.38
C ARG A 63 27.74 11.25 -16.82
N ALA A 64 28.64 10.30 -17.13
CA ALA A 64 29.15 10.05 -18.48
C ALA A 64 28.18 9.26 -19.39
N GLY A 65 27.07 8.74 -18.85
CA GLY A 65 26.12 7.93 -19.64
C GLY A 65 26.50 6.46 -19.76
N GLU A 66 27.32 5.92 -18.86
CA GLU A 66 27.89 4.57 -18.92
C GLU A 66 27.24 3.57 -17.94
N VAL A 67 26.20 4.00 -17.22
CA VAL A 67 25.44 3.15 -16.29
C VAL A 67 24.04 2.95 -16.84
N HIS A 68 23.61 1.70 -16.93
CA HIS A 68 22.33 1.31 -17.52
C HIS A 68 21.62 0.26 -16.67
N ALA A 69 20.32 0.13 -16.89
CA ALA A 69 19.54 -0.98 -16.37
C ALA A 69 20.03 -2.27 -17.02
N ARG A 70 20.15 -3.32 -16.21
CA ARG A 70 20.63 -4.61 -16.65
C ARG A 70 20.01 -5.71 -15.81
N VAL A 71 19.41 -6.68 -16.46
CA VAL A 71 18.76 -7.84 -15.85
C VAL A 71 19.44 -9.13 -16.32
N PRO A 72 19.25 -10.27 -15.63
CA PRO A 72 19.77 -11.56 -16.06
C PRO A 72 19.28 -11.97 -17.46
N ALA A 73 20.05 -12.82 -18.14
CA ALA A 73 19.60 -13.43 -19.39
C ALA A 73 18.34 -14.29 -19.15
N GLY A 74 17.38 -14.26 -20.08
CA GLY A 74 16.11 -14.99 -19.94
C GLY A 74 15.10 -14.36 -18.95
N PHE A 75 15.48 -13.31 -18.21
CA PHE A 75 14.57 -12.63 -17.27
C PHE A 75 13.34 -12.00 -17.96
N GLN A 76 13.51 -11.66 -19.23
CA GLN A 76 12.49 -11.08 -20.11
C GLN A 76 11.52 -12.12 -20.70
N ASP A 77 11.72 -13.41 -20.41
CA ASP A 77 10.87 -14.48 -20.96
C ASP A 77 9.42 -14.30 -20.48
N PRO A 78 8.49 -13.96 -21.40
CA PRO A 78 7.08 -13.82 -21.10
C PRO A 78 6.48 -15.07 -20.48
N ASP A 79 6.88 -16.23 -20.98
CA ASP A 79 6.12 -17.47 -20.84
C ASP A 79 6.41 -18.17 -19.51
N ARG A 80 7.35 -17.60 -18.73
CA ARG A 80 7.79 -18.09 -17.44
C ARG A 80 7.27 -17.23 -16.29
N LEU A 81 6.94 -17.85 -15.17
CA LEU A 81 6.55 -17.11 -13.96
C LEU A 81 7.71 -16.23 -13.48
N LEU A 82 7.37 -15.03 -12.98
CA LEU A 82 8.38 -14.09 -12.51
C LEU A 82 9.19 -14.65 -11.33
N GLU A 83 8.55 -15.46 -10.48
CA GLU A 83 9.22 -16.09 -9.34
C GLU A 83 10.31 -17.07 -9.80
N ASP A 84 10.05 -17.86 -10.85
CA ASP A 84 11.00 -18.83 -11.38
C ASP A 84 12.21 -18.12 -12.02
N VAL A 85 11.97 -17.11 -12.85
CA VAL A 85 13.07 -16.35 -13.47
C VAL A 85 13.86 -15.54 -12.45
N VAL A 86 13.25 -15.13 -11.32
CA VAL A 86 13.97 -14.54 -10.19
C VAL A 86 14.79 -15.58 -9.46
N ALA A 87 14.23 -16.76 -9.16
CA ALA A 87 14.95 -17.81 -8.45
C ALA A 87 16.19 -18.29 -9.22
N GLU A 88 16.08 -18.38 -10.55
CA GLU A 88 17.19 -18.78 -11.42
C GLU A 88 18.15 -17.63 -11.76
N GLY A 89 17.61 -16.46 -12.10
CA GLY A 89 18.39 -15.32 -12.56
C GLY A 89 19.03 -14.51 -11.43
N LEU A 90 18.44 -14.54 -10.23
CA LEU A 90 18.85 -13.78 -9.04
C LEU A 90 18.85 -14.69 -7.79
N PRO A 91 19.64 -15.77 -7.79
CA PRO A 91 19.59 -16.79 -6.73
C PRO A 91 20.01 -16.25 -5.36
N ALA A 92 20.92 -15.27 -5.28
CA ALA A 92 21.32 -14.68 -4.01
C ALA A 92 20.18 -13.83 -3.42
N SER A 93 19.54 -13.00 -4.25
CA SER A 93 18.31 -12.28 -3.85
C SER A 93 17.23 -13.23 -3.36
N HIS A 94 16.96 -14.29 -4.12
CA HIS A 94 15.93 -15.28 -3.76
C HIS A 94 16.24 -15.93 -2.39
N ALA A 95 17.48 -16.38 -2.19
CA ALA A 95 17.89 -17.01 -0.93
C ALA A 95 17.79 -16.05 0.27
N THR A 96 18.23 -14.79 0.14
CA THR A 96 18.14 -13.79 1.21
C THR A 96 16.70 -13.46 1.56
N LEU A 97 15.83 -13.28 0.56
CA LEU A 97 14.41 -13.01 0.80
C LEU A 97 13.71 -14.22 1.45
N ARG A 98 14.06 -15.45 1.05
CA ARG A 98 13.57 -16.67 1.69
C ARG A 98 14.02 -16.77 3.15
N ALA A 99 15.27 -16.43 3.45
CA ALA A 99 15.78 -16.38 4.83
C ALA A 99 15.04 -15.33 5.69
N ALA A 100 14.59 -14.24 5.08
CA ALA A 100 13.83 -13.17 5.74
C ALA A 100 12.30 -13.38 5.70
N ALA A 101 11.82 -14.56 5.26
CA ALA A 101 10.39 -14.80 5.00
C ALA A 101 9.48 -14.71 6.24
N ASN A 102 10.03 -14.65 7.45
CA ASN A 102 9.27 -14.42 8.69
C ASN A 102 8.84 -12.95 8.87
N GLY A 103 9.36 -12.02 8.07
CA GLY A 103 8.81 -10.67 7.97
C GLY A 103 7.35 -10.69 7.48
N LEU A 104 6.57 -9.68 7.83
CA LEU A 104 5.15 -9.57 7.42
C LEU A 104 4.91 -8.47 6.39
N PHE A 105 5.94 -8.11 5.61
CA PHE A 105 5.90 -7.00 4.67
C PHE A 105 6.22 -7.46 3.26
N TYR A 106 5.46 -6.97 2.28
CA TYR A 106 5.69 -7.23 0.86
C TYR A 106 6.93 -6.48 0.37
N SER A 107 7.80 -7.14 -0.38
CA SER A 107 8.94 -6.52 -1.06
C SER A 107 8.90 -6.83 -2.56
N LEU A 108 9.66 -6.06 -3.34
CA LEU A 108 10.06 -6.52 -4.67
C LEU A 108 10.82 -7.86 -4.52
N PRO A 109 10.79 -8.74 -5.53
CA PRO A 109 11.39 -10.07 -5.46
C PRO A 109 12.92 -10.02 -5.62
N VAL A 110 13.57 -8.92 -5.23
CA VAL A 110 14.99 -8.64 -5.46
C VAL A 110 15.58 -8.01 -4.21
N ALA A 111 16.78 -8.45 -3.82
CA ALA A 111 17.57 -7.84 -2.76
C ALA A 111 18.48 -6.78 -3.37
N PHE A 112 18.25 -5.51 -3.01
CA PHE A 112 19.07 -4.40 -3.46
C PHE A 112 20.26 -4.18 -2.52
N ASP A 113 21.41 -3.84 -3.08
CA ASP A 113 22.58 -3.36 -2.36
C ASP A 113 22.78 -1.86 -2.64
N PRO A 114 22.37 -0.97 -1.71
CA PRO A 114 22.53 0.46 -1.87
C PRO A 114 24.00 0.88 -2.06
N ALA A 115 24.98 0.11 -1.58
CA ALA A 115 26.40 0.46 -1.71
C ALA A 115 26.92 0.40 -3.16
N GLU A 116 26.17 -0.27 -4.05
CA GLU A 116 26.50 -0.44 -5.48
C GLU A 116 25.55 0.33 -6.41
N SER A 117 24.56 1.01 -5.81
CA SER A 117 23.54 1.79 -6.52
C SER A 117 24.05 3.19 -6.86
N VAL A 118 23.52 3.82 -7.91
CA VAL A 118 23.91 5.18 -8.29
C VAL A 118 22.81 5.87 -9.08
N GLY A 119 22.57 7.16 -8.84
CA GLY A 119 21.55 7.88 -9.59
C GLY A 119 20.16 7.23 -9.41
N PRO A 120 19.39 7.01 -10.48
CA PRO A 120 18.12 6.27 -10.42
C PRO A 120 18.30 4.73 -10.47
N TYR A 121 19.52 4.21 -10.54
CA TYR A 121 19.79 2.78 -10.74
C TYR A 121 20.04 2.07 -9.41
N LEU A 122 19.14 1.17 -9.04
CA LEU A 122 19.23 0.30 -7.87
C LEU A 122 19.96 -0.98 -8.25
N ALA A 123 21.14 -1.19 -7.65
CA ALA A 123 21.93 -2.39 -7.84
C ALA A 123 21.43 -3.54 -6.98
N THR A 124 21.48 -4.75 -7.52
CA THR A 124 21.12 -5.97 -6.81
C THR A 124 22.33 -6.58 -6.10
N LEU A 125 22.07 -7.47 -5.14
CA LEU A 125 23.09 -8.34 -4.56
C LEU A 125 23.72 -9.27 -5.62
N ASP A 126 22.91 -9.74 -6.56
CA ASP A 126 23.31 -10.62 -7.65
C ASP A 126 24.17 -9.89 -8.70
N ARG A 127 25.08 -10.65 -9.31
CA ARG A 127 26.07 -10.15 -10.28
C ARG A 127 26.09 -11.01 -11.53
N ASP A 128 26.51 -10.42 -12.63
CA ASP A 128 26.75 -11.11 -13.88
C ASP A 128 28.09 -11.87 -13.89
N ALA A 129 28.42 -12.50 -15.02
CA ALA A 129 29.67 -13.24 -15.20
C ALA A 129 30.94 -12.36 -15.15
N THR A 130 30.84 -11.04 -15.31
CA THR A 130 31.97 -10.11 -15.19
C THR A 130 32.13 -9.55 -13.77
N GLY A 131 31.16 -9.83 -12.89
CA GLY A 131 31.11 -9.35 -11.52
C GLY A 131 30.39 -8.01 -11.35
N GLU A 132 29.78 -7.46 -12.40
CA GLU A 132 28.93 -6.28 -12.30
C GLU A 132 27.56 -6.64 -11.71
N PRO A 133 27.02 -5.86 -10.77
CA PRO A 133 25.68 -6.12 -10.24
C PRO A 133 24.62 -5.84 -11.30
N PHE A 134 23.54 -6.62 -11.29
CA PHE A 134 22.35 -6.26 -12.05
C PHE A 134 21.76 -4.96 -11.49
N ARG A 135 21.11 -4.18 -12.36
CA ARG A 135 20.61 -2.84 -12.00
C ARG A 135 19.21 -2.62 -12.53
N PHE A 136 18.35 -2.08 -11.68
CA PHE A 136 17.00 -1.67 -12.03
C PHE A 136 16.89 -0.15 -11.97
N LEU A 137 16.31 0.44 -13.01
CA LEU A 137 16.05 1.87 -13.09
C LEU A 137 14.73 2.19 -12.35
N ASP A 138 14.80 2.96 -11.27
CA ASP A 138 13.67 3.22 -10.37
C ASP A 138 12.93 4.52 -10.68
N LEU A 139 11.72 4.39 -11.23
CA LEU A 139 10.75 5.48 -11.44
C LEU A 139 9.67 5.51 -10.36
N GLY A 140 9.87 4.78 -9.26
CA GLY A 140 9.09 4.86 -8.02
C GLY A 140 9.64 5.87 -7.01
N ALA A 141 10.90 6.29 -7.15
CA ALA A 141 11.58 7.18 -6.22
C ALA A 141 11.56 6.73 -4.77
N LEU A 142 11.79 5.43 -4.55
CA LEU A 142 11.61 4.75 -3.27
C LEU A 142 10.29 5.15 -2.60
N ILE A 143 9.18 5.00 -3.35
CA ILE A 143 7.83 5.43 -2.93
C ILE A 143 7.79 6.95 -2.71
N ALA A 144 8.32 7.71 -3.67
CA ALA A 144 8.39 9.17 -3.69
C ALA A 144 9.13 9.81 -2.51
N SER A 145 10.03 9.07 -1.86
CA SER A 145 10.81 9.53 -0.69
C SER A 145 12.21 9.99 -1.03
N GLN A 146 12.74 9.59 -2.18
CA GLN A 146 14.10 9.90 -2.60
C GLN A 146 14.10 10.94 -3.73
N PRO A 147 14.35 12.24 -3.44
CA PRO A 147 14.36 13.28 -4.46
C PRO A 147 15.58 13.18 -5.39
N PHE A 148 16.76 12.86 -4.86
CA PHE A 148 18.02 12.75 -5.60
C PHE A 148 18.46 11.29 -5.77
N GLY A 149 19.48 11.05 -6.58
CA GLY A 149 19.98 9.69 -6.84
C GLY A 149 20.54 8.96 -5.62
N GLU A 150 20.67 7.64 -5.74
CA GLU A 150 21.45 6.82 -4.80
C GLU A 150 22.91 7.25 -4.78
N ASN A 151 23.54 7.15 -3.59
CA ASN A 151 24.93 7.53 -3.34
C ASN A 151 25.31 8.93 -3.83
N ASP A 152 24.36 9.87 -3.81
CA ASP A 152 24.62 11.26 -4.12
C ASP A 152 25.77 11.82 -3.26
N ALA A 153 26.81 12.36 -3.91
CA ALA A 153 28.06 12.74 -3.25
C ALA A 153 27.85 13.80 -2.15
N GLU A 154 26.91 14.74 -2.33
CA GLU A 154 26.61 15.75 -1.32
C GLU A 154 25.91 15.13 -0.11
N MET A 155 24.97 14.19 -0.33
CA MET A 155 24.29 13.46 0.75
C MET A 155 25.26 12.59 1.54
N VAL A 156 26.15 11.85 0.86
CA VAL A 156 27.18 11.02 1.48
C VAL A 156 28.12 11.90 2.32
N ALA A 157 28.61 13.01 1.75
CA ALA A 157 29.47 13.95 2.46
C ALA A 157 28.76 14.57 3.68
N ALA A 158 27.46 14.89 3.57
CA ALA A 158 26.69 15.45 4.68
C ALA A 158 26.57 14.48 5.86
N VAL A 159 26.35 13.18 5.60
CA VAL A 159 26.32 12.15 6.63
C VAL A 159 27.70 11.96 7.27
N LEU A 160 28.76 11.86 6.47
CA LEU A 160 30.12 11.64 6.98
C LEU A 160 30.63 12.80 7.85
N ARG A 161 30.37 14.05 7.44
CA ARG A 161 30.75 15.24 8.24
C ARG A 161 30.03 15.29 9.59
N ARG A 162 28.92 14.58 9.74
CA ARG A 162 28.06 14.55 10.92
C ARG A 162 27.96 13.14 11.52
N LEU A 163 28.97 12.29 11.29
CA LEU A 163 29.02 10.89 11.73
C LEU A 163 28.64 10.66 13.20
N PRO A 164 29.03 11.51 14.19
CA PRO A 164 28.61 11.31 15.58
C PRO A 164 27.08 11.20 15.77
N TYR A 165 26.30 11.93 14.96
CA TYR A 165 24.84 11.90 14.99
C TYR A 165 24.24 10.70 14.23
N ALA A 166 25.02 10.02 13.39
CA ALA A 166 24.61 8.77 12.76
C ALA A 166 24.91 7.56 13.64
N VAL A 167 25.98 7.63 14.46
CA VAL A 167 26.32 6.60 15.44
C VAL A 167 25.35 6.65 16.64
N GLY A 168 25.01 7.84 17.12
CA GLY A 168 24.10 8.04 18.24
C GLY A 168 22.65 8.30 17.81
N ARG A 169 21.68 7.74 18.54
CA ARG A 169 20.26 8.11 18.40
C ARG A 169 19.82 8.97 19.58
N TYR A 170 19.38 10.19 19.30
CA TYR A 170 19.02 11.16 20.33
C TYR A 170 17.50 11.27 20.50
N ALA A 171 17.08 11.47 21.73
CA ALA A 171 15.70 11.82 22.06
C ALA A 171 15.54 13.33 21.97
N HIS A 172 15.46 13.88 20.75
CA HIS A 172 15.46 15.33 20.53
C HIS A 172 14.29 16.04 21.20
N SER A 173 13.21 15.31 21.53
CA SER A 173 12.07 15.84 22.30
C SER A 173 12.46 16.45 23.64
N GLU A 174 13.51 15.94 24.28
CA GLU A 174 13.99 16.40 25.60
C GLU A 174 15.46 16.89 25.52
N TYR A 175 16.27 16.32 24.61
CA TYR A 175 17.69 16.61 24.46
C TYR A 175 17.97 17.25 23.10
N GLN A 176 17.71 18.55 22.99
CA GLN A 176 18.00 19.30 21.77
C GLN A 176 19.50 19.27 21.47
N THR A 177 19.84 18.92 20.23
CA THR A 177 21.20 18.92 19.68
C THR A 177 21.42 20.11 18.74
N VAL A 178 22.68 20.44 18.44
CA VAL A 178 23.01 21.46 17.42
C VAL A 178 22.32 21.13 16.09
N LEU A 179 22.35 19.85 15.68
CA LEU A 179 21.66 19.37 14.49
C LEU A 179 20.14 19.62 14.52
N SER A 180 19.47 19.31 15.64
CA SER A 180 18.04 19.54 15.75
C SER A 180 17.68 21.02 15.72
N LEU A 181 18.50 21.90 16.30
CA LEU A 181 18.30 23.35 16.26
C LEU A 181 18.55 23.92 14.86
N GLU A 182 19.58 23.43 14.16
CA GLU A 182 19.81 23.75 12.75
C GLU A 182 18.64 23.34 11.86
N LEU A 183 18.08 22.15 12.09
CA LEU A 183 16.87 21.70 11.40
C LEU A 183 15.71 22.64 11.66
N LYS A 184 15.39 22.94 12.93
CA LYS A 184 14.27 23.82 13.29
C LYS A 184 14.41 25.21 12.64
N ALA A 185 15.61 25.80 12.68
CA ALA A 185 15.88 27.05 11.99
C ALA A 185 15.73 26.95 10.46
N ALA A 186 16.02 25.78 9.86
CA ALA A 186 15.76 25.55 8.44
C ALA A 186 14.25 25.44 8.15
N LEU A 187 13.50 24.75 9.02
CA LEU A 187 12.04 24.65 8.92
C LEU A 187 11.37 26.02 9.02
N ASP A 188 11.84 26.91 9.89
CA ASP A 188 11.34 28.30 9.98
C ASP A 188 11.44 29.05 8.65
N ARG A 189 12.53 28.83 7.90
CA ARG A 189 12.75 29.49 6.60
C ARG A 189 11.86 28.96 5.48
N ILE A 190 11.46 27.69 5.56
CA ILE A 190 10.70 27.01 4.52
C ILE A 190 9.23 26.83 4.86
N ALA A 191 8.81 27.24 6.06
CA ALA A 191 7.46 27.07 6.56
C ALA A 191 6.43 27.55 5.51
N PRO A 192 5.38 26.76 5.22
CA PRO A 192 4.31 27.23 4.35
C PRO A 192 3.71 28.52 4.89
N ALA A 193 3.25 29.38 3.98
CA ALA A 193 2.62 30.63 4.37
C ALA A 193 1.49 30.38 5.38
N GLY A 194 1.41 31.21 6.43
CA GLY A 194 0.36 31.11 7.46
C GLY A 194 0.52 29.98 8.48
N THR A 195 1.52 29.09 8.35
CA THR A 195 1.80 28.00 9.29
C THR A 195 3.21 28.07 9.87
N PRO A 196 3.53 29.09 10.69
CA PRO A 196 4.90 29.36 11.14
C PRO A 196 5.40 28.41 12.22
N ARG A 197 4.52 27.65 12.89
CA ARG A 197 4.91 26.73 13.96
C ARG A 197 5.13 25.35 13.38
N HIS A 198 6.08 24.59 13.91
CA HIS A 198 6.34 23.24 13.44
C HIS A 198 6.54 22.22 14.58
N PHE A 199 6.18 20.96 14.32
CA PHE A 199 6.43 19.82 15.20
C PHE A 199 6.99 18.65 14.39
N VAL A 200 8.06 18.02 14.87
CA VAL A 200 8.77 16.94 14.16
C VAL A 200 8.46 15.58 14.80
N VAL A 201 8.24 14.58 13.96
CA VAL A 201 7.94 13.19 14.31
C VAL A 201 8.67 12.24 13.35
N ASN A 202 8.52 10.92 13.50
CA ASN A 202 9.36 9.97 12.79
C ASN A 202 8.81 9.60 11.40
N THR A 203 7.49 9.65 11.22
CA THR A 203 6.85 9.14 10.01
C THR A 203 5.73 10.05 9.52
N GLY A 204 5.35 9.90 8.24
CA GLY A 204 4.21 10.63 7.68
C GLY A 204 2.87 10.31 8.33
N ALA A 205 2.64 9.04 8.71
CA ALA A 205 1.42 8.67 9.41
C ALA A 205 1.35 9.31 10.81
N GLU A 206 2.46 9.36 11.55
CA GLU A 206 2.54 10.11 12.81
C GLU A 206 2.27 11.60 12.61
N ALA A 207 2.75 12.19 11.53
CA ALA A 207 2.57 13.61 11.26
C ALA A 207 1.09 13.92 10.96
N VAL A 208 0.41 13.05 10.20
CA VAL A 208 -1.05 13.09 9.99
C VAL A 208 -1.82 12.90 11.29
N GLU A 209 -1.43 11.94 12.14
CA GLU A 209 -2.07 11.73 13.46
C GLU A 209 -1.97 12.98 14.34
N ASN A 210 -0.82 13.66 14.34
CA ASN A 210 -0.65 14.88 15.11
C ASN A 210 -1.41 16.06 14.49
N ALA A 211 -1.59 16.12 13.16
CA ALA A 211 -2.53 17.07 12.53
C ALA A 211 -3.98 16.83 13.00
N ILE A 212 -4.43 15.58 12.98
CA ILE A 212 -5.76 15.17 13.45
C ILE A 212 -5.95 15.55 14.93
N LYS A 213 -4.97 15.25 15.78
CA LYS A 213 -4.99 15.62 17.20
C LYS A 213 -5.06 17.13 17.41
N ALA A 214 -4.30 17.92 16.64
CA ALA A 214 -4.29 19.38 16.75
C ALA A 214 -5.68 19.97 16.49
N VAL A 215 -6.33 19.55 15.40
CA VAL A 215 -7.65 20.08 15.03
C VAL A 215 -8.77 19.57 15.93
N LEU A 216 -8.70 18.31 16.40
CA LEU A 216 -9.63 17.77 17.39
C LEU A 216 -9.53 18.49 18.74
N LEU A 217 -8.30 18.65 19.26
CA LEU A 217 -8.06 19.32 20.53
C LEU A 217 -8.49 20.78 20.48
N ASN A 218 -8.19 21.48 19.37
CA ASN A 218 -8.68 22.83 19.14
C ASN A 218 -10.20 22.90 19.32
N ARG A 219 -10.97 21.98 18.72
CA ARG A 219 -12.43 21.97 18.88
C ARG A 219 -12.88 21.66 20.30
N VAL A 220 -12.25 20.69 20.97
CA VAL A 220 -12.55 20.39 22.37
C VAL A 220 -12.29 21.60 23.28
N LYS A 221 -11.34 22.47 22.93
CA LYS A 221 -10.95 23.63 23.75
C LYS A 221 -11.72 24.91 23.42
N THR A 222 -12.14 25.08 22.16
CA THR A 222 -12.76 26.33 21.67
C THR A 222 -14.28 26.27 21.55
N ARG A 223 -14.87 25.08 21.50
CA ARG A 223 -16.33 24.93 21.40
C ARG A 223 -17.00 25.31 22.73
N ALA A 224 -18.08 26.08 22.66
CA ALA A 224 -18.93 26.34 23.82
C ALA A 224 -19.51 25.02 24.38
N PRO A 225 -19.60 24.84 25.70
CA PRO A 225 -20.26 23.67 26.30
C PRO A 225 -21.67 23.50 25.75
N ASP A 226 -22.00 22.29 25.27
CA ASP A 226 -23.37 21.92 24.92
C ASP A 226 -24.18 21.74 26.22
N PRO A 227 -25.15 22.61 26.55
CA PRO A 227 -25.86 22.56 27.82
C PRO A 227 -26.64 21.25 28.02
N ASP A 228 -27.04 20.56 26.94
CA ASP A 228 -27.84 19.33 26.99
C ASP A 228 -26.98 18.05 27.00
N ARG A 229 -25.65 18.17 26.89
CA ARG A 229 -24.72 17.02 26.79
C ARG A 229 -23.50 17.13 27.69
N VAL A 230 -23.53 17.95 28.74
CA VAL A 230 -22.49 17.93 29.78
C VAL A 230 -22.60 16.61 30.55
N PRO A 231 -21.64 15.66 30.45
CA PRO A 231 -21.64 14.50 31.33
C PRO A 231 -21.43 14.98 32.77
N ALA A 232 -21.98 14.27 33.76
CA ALA A 232 -21.69 14.54 35.16
C ALA A 232 -20.16 14.47 35.39
N GLY A 233 -19.49 15.64 35.41
CA GLY A 233 -18.02 15.75 35.36
C GLY A 233 -17.45 16.85 34.45
N GLY A 234 -18.25 17.53 33.62
CA GLY A 234 -17.85 18.81 33.01
C GLY A 234 -16.90 18.76 31.80
N ALA A 235 -16.57 17.58 31.25
CA ALA A 235 -15.73 17.46 30.05
C ALA A 235 -16.56 17.40 28.75
N LEU A 236 -16.18 18.18 27.73
CA LEU A 236 -16.73 18.12 26.38
C LEU A 236 -16.48 16.74 25.74
N ASP A 237 -17.53 16.06 25.25
CA ASP A 237 -17.41 14.74 24.64
C ASP A 237 -16.89 14.79 23.20
N GLY A 238 -15.61 14.46 23.03
CA GLY A 238 -14.93 14.35 21.73
C GLY A 238 -15.46 13.23 20.84
N ARG A 239 -16.29 12.29 21.34
CA ARG A 239 -16.84 11.17 20.55
C ARG A 239 -17.78 11.62 19.42
N SER A 240 -18.24 12.87 19.46
CA SER A 240 -19.16 13.43 18.45
C SER A 240 -18.46 14.16 17.29
N LEU A 241 -17.12 14.33 17.36
CA LEU A 241 -16.31 15.03 16.36
C LEU A 241 -15.91 14.12 15.21
N PHE A 242 -15.72 14.70 14.03
CA PHE A 242 -15.24 13.98 12.85
C PHE A 242 -14.29 14.81 11.98
N ILE A 243 -13.47 14.12 11.19
CA ILE A 243 -12.65 14.73 10.14
C ILE A 243 -13.33 14.48 8.80
N VAL A 244 -13.40 15.49 7.95
CA VAL A 244 -13.84 15.32 6.56
C VAL A 244 -12.61 15.00 5.72
N SER A 245 -12.60 13.82 5.08
CA SER A 245 -11.61 13.47 4.05
C SER A 245 -12.31 13.22 2.71
N PHE A 246 -11.60 12.66 1.73
CA PHE A 246 -12.05 12.53 0.36
C PHE A 246 -11.93 11.11 -0.19
N GLU A 247 -12.78 10.77 -1.15
CA GLU A 247 -12.75 9.49 -1.84
C GLU A 247 -11.39 9.23 -2.49
N GLY A 248 -10.88 8.01 -2.32
CA GLY A 248 -9.56 7.50 -2.73
C GLY A 248 -8.34 8.24 -2.15
N ALA A 249 -8.50 9.00 -1.07
CA ALA A 249 -7.40 9.55 -0.30
C ALA A 249 -6.56 8.46 0.38
N PHE A 250 -5.28 8.77 0.62
CA PHE A 250 -4.36 7.93 1.41
C PHE A 250 -3.51 8.80 2.34
N HIS A 251 -3.75 8.68 3.64
CA HIS A 251 -3.09 9.48 4.66
C HIS A 251 -2.28 8.64 5.66
N GLY A 252 -2.32 7.31 5.54
CA GLY A 252 -1.53 6.40 6.37
C GLY A 252 -2.27 5.13 6.77
N ARG A 253 -1.68 4.40 7.71
CA ARG A 253 -2.19 3.11 8.21
C ARG A 253 -2.22 3.00 9.74
N THR A 254 -1.96 4.08 10.47
CA THR A 254 -2.25 4.17 11.92
C THR A 254 -3.74 4.42 12.11
N LEU A 255 -4.33 4.14 13.28
CA LEU A 255 -5.81 4.09 13.41
C LEU A 255 -6.55 5.37 13.00
N GLY A 256 -6.01 6.55 13.31
CA GLY A 256 -6.58 7.85 12.92
C GLY A 256 -6.32 8.17 11.44
N SER A 257 -5.09 7.99 10.96
CA SER A 257 -4.77 8.19 9.53
C SER A 257 -5.49 7.17 8.61
N LEU A 258 -5.77 5.98 9.13
CA LEU A 258 -6.56 4.95 8.46
C LEU A 258 -8.05 5.34 8.38
N ALA A 259 -8.57 6.06 9.38
CA ALA A 259 -9.96 6.53 9.39
C ALA A 259 -10.26 7.55 8.28
N VAL A 260 -9.24 8.34 7.91
CA VAL A 260 -9.32 9.29 6.78
C VAL A 260 -8.77 8.70 5.47
N THR A 261 -8.21 7.49 5.47
CA THR A 261 -7.79 6.79 4.25
C THR A 261 -8.97 6.01 3.66
N GLN A 262 -9.43 6.37 2.47
CA GLN A 262 -10.70 5.82 1.96
C GLN A 262 -10.63 4.34 1.54
N ARG A 263 -9.47 3.83 1.12
CA ARG A 263 -9.36 2.49 0.50
C ARG A 263 -10.03 1.42 1.37
N LYS A 264 -11.22 0.95 0.99
CA LYS A 264 -12.08 0.06 1.78
C LYS A 264 -11.36 -1.19 2.28
N ARG A 265 -10.54 -1.82 1.42
CA ARG A 265 -9.74 -3.00 1.77
C ARG A 265 -8.72 -2.73 2.89
N ALA A 266 -8.15 -1.53 2.95
CA ALA A 266 -7.19 -1.17 3.99
C ALA A 266 -7.85 -0.99 5.36
N ARG A 267 -9.13 -0.60 5.39
CA ARG A 267 -9.92 -0.37 6.62
C ARG A 267 -10.63 -1.63 7.12
N LEU A 268 -10.86 -2.61 6.25
CA LEU A 268 -11.65 -3.81 6.55
C LEU A 268 -11.02 -4.58 7.74
N GLY A 269 -11.84 -4.88 8.74
CA GLY A 269 -11.42 -5.65 9.93
C GLY A 269 -10.77 -4.84 11.05
N PHE A 270 -10.48 -3.55 10.86
CA PHE A 270 -9.93 -2.70 11.92
C PHE A 270 -11.02 -1.88 12.62
N PRO A 271 -10.97 -1.76 13.96
CA PRO A 271 -11.82 -0.82 14.69
C PRO A 271 -11.33 0.61 14.44
N THR A 272 -11.77 1.23 13.35
CA THR A 272 -11.42 2.60 12.96
C THR A 272 -12.64 3.53 13.07
N PHE A 273 -12.41 4.85 13.10
CA PHE A 273 -13.47 5.84 13.26
C PHE A 273 -14.38 5.89 12.02
N ASP A 274 -15.69 6.09 12.25
CA ASP A 274 -16.66 6.33 11.17
C ASP A 274 -16.63 7.81 10.77
N TRP A 275 -15.59 8.22 10.04
CA TRP A 275 -15.46 9.58 9.52
C TRP A 275 -15.83 9.66 8.02
N PRO A 276 -16.50 10.75 7.61
CA PRO A 276 -17.04 10.87 6.26
C PRO A 276 -15.94 11.12 5.22
N HIS A 277 -16.18 10.60 4.01
CA HIS A 277 -15.36 10.86 2.83
C HIS A 277 -16.24 11.52 1.76
N ALA A 278 -15.96 12.78 1.43
CA ALA A 278 -16.62 13.48 0.32
C ALA A 278 -16.03 13.03 -1.02
N ALA A 279 -16.77 13.16 -2.11
CA ALA A 279 -16.26 12.88 -3.45
C ALA A 279 -15.06 13.81 -3.74
N PHE A 280 -13.95 13.26 -4.21
CA PHE A 280 -12.82 14.07 -4.70
C PHE A 280 -13.12 14.54 -6.13
N PRO A 281 -13.09 15.85 -6.43
CA PRO A 281 -13.50 16.37 -7.72
C PRO A 281 -12.35 16.28 -8.73
N VAL A 282 -12.11 15.06 -9.23
CA VAL A 282 -11.07 14.82 -10.24
C VAL A 282 -11.35 15.69 -11.46
N GLU A 283 -10.37 16.52 -11.85
CA GLU A 283 -10.49 17.37 -13.02
C GLU A 283 -10.66 16.54 -14.30
N ASP A 284 -11.44 17.07 -15.25
CA ASP A 284 -11.51 16.54 -16.61
C ASP A 284 -10.73 17.50 -17.54
N PRO A 285 -9.55 17.10 -18.03
CA PRO A 285 -8.73 17.96 -18.89
C PRO A 285 -9.41 18.25 -20.24
N ARG A 286 -10.46 17.51 -20.61
CA ARG A 286 -11.22 17.71 -21.86
C ARG A 286 -12.47 18.57 -21.66
N SER A 287 -12.87 18.87 -20.42
CA SER A 287 -14.12 19.59 -20.15
C SER A 287 -14.09 20.41 -18.86
N VAL A 288 -13.87 21.71 -19.00
CA VAL A 288 -13.99 22.69 -17.90
C VAL A 288 -15.37 22.62 -17.24
N ALA A 289 -16.44 22.49 -18.03
CA ALA A 289 -17.81 22.37 -17.51
C ALA A 289 -18.01 21.10 -16.66
N ARG A 290 -17.41 19.97 -17.03
CA ARG A 290 -17.49 18.75 -16.23
C ARG A 290 -16.66 18.87 -14.95
N THR A 291 -15.49 19.48 -15.02
CA THR A 291 -14.67 19.83 -13.84
C THR A 291 -15.48 20.67 -12.87
N ARG A 292 -16.06 21.80 -13.32
CA ARG A 292 -16.87 22.68 -12.46
C ARG A 292 -18.06 21.97 -11.80
N ARG A 293 -18.75 21.08 -12.53
CA ARG A 293 -19.83 20.26 -11.94
C ARG A 293 -19.34 19.29 -10.86
N ARG A 294 -18.14 18.73 -11.02
CA ARG A 294 -17.53 17.86 -10.00
C ARG A 294 -17.10 18.67 -8.78
N ASP A 295 -16.49 19.83 -9.01
CA ASP A 295 -16.10 20.78 -7.96
C ASP A 295 -17.31 21.17 -7.11
N GLU A 296 -18.40 21.64 -7.73
CA GLU A 296 -19.64 22.03 -7.05
C GLU A 296 -20.25 20.87 -6.26
N LYS A 297 -20.30 19.67 -6.84
CA LYS A 297 -20.83 18.48 -6.15
C LYS A 297 -19.99 18.11 -4.91
N SER A 298 -18.66 18.18 -5.02
CA SER A 298 -17.77 17.91 -3.88
C SER A 298 -17.95 18.97 -2.79
N LEU A 299 -17.99 20.25 -3.17
CA LEU A 299 -18.23 21.36 -2.25
C LEU A 299 -19.60 21.28 -1.58
N GLU A 300 -20.66 20.87 -2.29
CA GLU A 300 -22.00 20.65 -1.72
C GLU A 300 -21.96 19.56 -0.64
N GLN A 301 -21.21 18.47 -0.87
CA GLN A 301 -21.06 17.40 0.11
C GLN A 301 -20.29 17.86 1.35
N VAL A 302 -19.18 18.58 1.18
CA VAL A 302 -18.43 19.17 2.30
C VAL A 302 -19.33 20.15 3.06
N TRP A 303 -19.95 21.11 2.37
CA TRP A 303 -20.89 22.07 2.97
C TRP A 303 -22.02 21.38 3.73
N THR A 304 -22.62 20.33 3.17
CA THR A 304 -23.66 19.55 3.83
C THR A 304 -23.17 18.94 5.15
N LEU A 305 -21.94 18.40 5.17
CA LEU A 305 -21.34 17.87 6.40
C LEU A 305 -21.12 18.96 7.45
N LEU A 306 -20.73 20.17 7.01
CA LEU A 306 -20.56 21.33 7.89
C LEU A 306 -21.90 21.78 8.48
N VAL A 307 -22.87 22.17 7.65
CA VAL A 307 -24.14 22.77 8.13
C VAL A 307 -25.00 21.81 8.95
N THR A 308 -24.91 20.51 8.66
CA THR A 308 -25.65 19.49 9.42
C THR A 308 -24.87 19.01 10.65
N GLY A 309 -23.54 19.11 10.65
CA GLY A 309 -22.69 18.46 11.66
C GLY A 309 -22.95 16.95 11.80
N ARG A 310 -23.52 16.29 10.77
CA ARG A 310 -24.07 14.92 10.82
C ARG A 310 -25.17 14.73 11.88
N THR A 311 -25.93 15.78 12.18
CA THR A 311 -27.14 15.70 13.01
C THR A 311 -28.34 15.28 12.14
N PRO A 312 -29.04 14.18 12.47
CA PRO A 312 -30.24 13.77 11.74
C PRO A 312 -31.30 14.88 11.71
N GLY A 313 -31.94 15.08 10.55
CA GLY A 313 -32.99 16.09 10.39
C GLY A 313 -32.52 17.55 10.30
N ALA A 314 -31.22 17.83 10.42
CA ALA A 314 -30.71 19.19 10.32
C ALA A 314 -31.03 19.83 8.95
N PRO A 315 -31.40 21.13 8.90
CA PRO A 315 -31.68 21.84 7.67
C PRO A 315 -30.48 21.87 6.73
N ARG A 316 -30.75 21.85 5.43
CA ARG A 316 -29.75 21.92 4.35
C ARG A 316 -30.36 22.60 3.12
N PRO A 317 -30.66 23.91 3.21
CA PRO A 317 -31.31 24.64 2.14
C PRO A 317 -30.32 24.87 0.99
N ARG A 318 -30.46 24.11 -0.10
CA ARG A 318 -29.57 24.19 -1.28
C ARG A 318 -29.40 25.59 -1.86
N GLU A 319 -30.40 26.45 -1.70
CA GLU A 319 -30.32 27.84 -2.16
C GLU A 319 -29.28 28.66 -1.38
N GLN A 320 -29.10 28.37 -0.08
CA GLN A 320 -28.03 28.97 0.73
C GLN A 320 -26.66 28.58 0.17
N PHE A 321 -26.45 27.30 -0.14
CA PHE A 321 -25.21 26.82 -0.75
C PHE A 321 -24.89 27.54 -2.07
N ARG A 322 -25.87 27.66 -2.97
CA ARG A 322 -25.68 28.36 -4.26
C ARG A 322 -25.32 29.84 -4.07
N ARG A 323 -26.02 30.55 -3.18
CA ARG A 323 -25.71 31.95 -2.88
C ARG A 323 -24.31 32.11 -2.28
N LEU A 324 -23.94 31.23 -1.36
CA LEU A 324 -22.62 31.24 -0.73
C LEU A 324 -21.50 31.02 -1.76
N LEU A 325 -21.66 30.01 -2.63
CA LEU A 325 -20.68 29.70 -3.67
C LEU A 325 -20.53 30.85 -4.68
N ALA A 326 -21.65 31.49 -5.06
CA ALA A 326 -21.64 32.67 -5.92
C ALA A 326 -20.93 33.87 -5.26
N ALA A 327 -21.15 34.12 -3.97
CA ALA A 327 -20.47 35.17 -3.23
C ALA A 327 -18.96 34.91 -3.13
N CYS A 328 -18.56 33.66 -2.91
CA CYS A 328 -17.16 33.28 -2.95
C CYS A 328 -16.54 33.47 -4.35
N GLU A 329 -17.26 33.15 -5.44
CA GLU A 329 -16.78 33.37 -6.81
C GLU A 329 -16.56 34.87 -7.08
N ASP A 330 -17.52 35.70 -6.65
CA ASP A 330 -17.41 37.16 -6.78
C ASP A 330 -16.21 37.71 -6.00
N LEU A 331 -15.98 37.25 -4.76
CA LEU A 331 -14.77 37.59 -4.00
C LEU A 331 -13.50 37.20 -4.77
N LEU A 332 -13.41 35.95 -5.23
CA LEU A 332 -12.23 35.43 -5.93
C LEU A 332 -11.90 36.28 -7.17
N SER A 333 -12.93 36.77 -7.89
CA SER A 333 -12.76 37.62 -9.07
C SER A 333 -12.21 39.02 -8.76
N ARG A 334 -12.34 39.49 -7.52
CA ARG A 334 -11.93 40.83 -7.05
C ARG A 334 -10.71 40.79 -6.13
N LEU A 335 -10.13 39.62 -5.86
CA LEU A 335 -8.97 39.50 -4.98
C LEU A 335 -7.75 40.23 -5.56
N PRO A 336 -7.01 40.99 -4.74
CA PRO A 336 -5.75 41.57 -5.16
C PRO A 336 -4.78 40.50 -5.67
N PRO A 337 -3.99 40.80 -6.73
CA PRO A 337 -2.98 39.87 -7.22
C PRO A 337 -1.93 39.57 -6.15
N GLU A 338 -1.55 40.59 -5.37
CA GLU A 338 -0.60 40.45 -4.26
C GLU A 338 -1.22 39.70 -3.08
N ARG A 339 -0.68 38.52 -2.74
CA ARG A 339 -1.18 37.66 -1.66
C ARG A 339 -1.21 38.36 -0.29
N ALA A 340 -0.22 39.21 0.01
CA ALA A 340 -0.15 39.94 1.28
C ALA A 340 -1.35 40.87 1.50
N ALA A 341 -1.92 41.43 0.42
CA ALA A 341 -3.07 42.32 0.48
C ALA A 341 -4.41 41.58 0.62
N ARG A 342 -4.46 40.26 0.42
CA ARG A 342 -5.71 39.47 0.46
C ARG A 342 -6.26 39.27 1.88
N ALA A 343 -5.39 39.29 2.91
CA ALA A 343 -5.76 38.87 4.26
C ALA A 343 -6.89 39.71 4.89
N GLY A 344 -6.86 41.04 4.70
CA GLY A 344 -7.91 41.94 5.20
C GLY A 344 -9.24 41.71 4.47
N VAL A 345 -9.20 41.68 3.13
CA VAL A 345 -10.38 41.49 2.27
C VAL A 345 -11.08 40.16 2.56
N VAL A 346 -10.31 39.06 2.68
CA VAL A 346 -10.87 37.74 3.01
C VAL A 346 -11.47 37.72 4.41
N ARG A 347 -10.86 38.39 5.39
CA ARG A 347 -11.38 38.47 6.77
C ARG A 347 -12.72 39.20 6.80
N GLU A 348 -12.80 40.37 6.19
CA GLU A 348 -14.04 41.16 6.11
C GLU A 348 -15.17 40.37 5.43
N PHE A 349 -14.86 39.72 4.31
CA PHE A 349 -15.82 38.85 3.62
C PHE A 349 -16.29 37.70 4.52
N VAL A 350 -15.39 37.00 5.19
CA VAL A 350 -15.74 35.88 6.08
C VAL A 350 -16.65 36.35 7.21
N GLU A 351 -16.37 37.51 7.82
CA GLU A 351 -17.21 38.10 8.86
C GLU A 351 -18.59 38.49 8.32
N GLU A 352 -18.67 39.07 7.11
CA GLU A 352 -19.94 39.37 6.44
C GLU A 352 -20.77 38.11 6.20
N GLN A 353 -20.17 37.05 5.63
CA GLN A 353 -20.88 35.80 5.38
C GLN A 353 -21.37 35.16 6.68
N ARG A 354 -20.53 35.14 7.74
CA ARG A 354 -20.90 34.59 9.06
C ARG A 354 -22.10 35.29 9.69
N ARG A 355 -22.31 36.60 9.48
CA ARG A 355 -23.50 37.33 9.98
C ARG A 355 -24.81 36.84 9.36
N THR A 356 -24.75 36.17 8.20
CA THR A 356 -25.92 35.62 7.52
C THR A 356 -26.24 34.17 7.91
N ILE A 357 -25.33 33.52 8.66
CA ILE A 357 -25.44 32.13 9.07
C ILE A 357 -25.93 32.10 10.53
N ASP A 358 -26.91 31.26 10.80
CA ASP A 358 -27.46 31.08 12.14
C ASP A 358 -26.42 30.46 13.11
N ALA A 359 -26.49 30.86 14.39
CA ALA A 359 -25.54 30.43 15.41
C ALA A 359 -25.55 28.91 15.63
N ASP A 360 -26.70 28.24 15.53
CA ASP A 360 -26.79 26.79 15.67
C ASP A 360 -26.13 26.08 14.48
N GLU A 361 -26.23 26.65 13.28
CA GLU A 361 -25.54 26.13 12.10
C GLU A 361 -24.02 26.21 12.25
N LEU A 362 -23.49 27.34 12.71
CA LEU A 362 -22.06 27.48 13.03
C LEU A 362 -21.64 26.51 14.16
N GLY A 363 -22.46 26.36 15.19
CA GLY A 363 -22.22 25.40 16.28
C GLY A 363 -22.20 23.94 15.81
N ARG A 364 -23.05 23.56 14.86
CA ARG A 364 -23.03 22.23 14.22
C ARG A 364 -21.80 22.04 13.34
N ALA A 365 -21.38 23.07 12.60
CA ALA A 365 -20.19 23.01 11.75
C ALA A 365 -18.92 22.68 12.54
N GLN A 366 -18.82 23.16 13.79
CA GLN A 366 -17.70 22.85 14.69
C GLN A 366 -17.64 21.37 15.14
N ARG A 367 -18.62 20.52 14.79
CA ARG A 367 -18.49 19.06 14.90
C ARG A 367 -17.53 18.48 13.86
N ALA A 368 -17.38 19.13 12.72
CA ALA A 368 -16.30 18.86 11.79
C ALA A 368 -15.02 19.51 12.33
N ALA A 369 -14.12 18.69 12.86
CA ALA A 369 -12.90 19.22 13.49
C ALA A 369 -11.88 19.71 12.49
N GLY A 370 -11.88 19.18 11.27
CA GLY A 370 -11.06 19.66 10.17
C GLY A 370 -11.46 19.02 8.85
N VAL A 371 -11.03 19.65 7.76
CA VAL A 371 -11.04 19.05 6.42
C VAL A 371 -9.59 18.68 6.06
N LEU A 372 -9.35 17.41 5.76
CA LEU A 372 -8.02 16.88 5.48
C LEU A 372 -7.95 16.36 4.04
N VAL A 373 -7.02 16.88 3.25
CA VAL A 373 -6.95 16.63 1.80
C VAL A 373 -5.50 16.62 1.29
N GLU A 374 -5.20 15.72 0.35
CA GLU A 374 -3.95 15.77 -0.43
C GLU A 374 -4.08 16.85 -1.52
N PRO A 375 -3.08 17.71 -1.77
CA PRO A 375 -3.09 18.63 -2.92
C PRO A 375 -3.30 17.89 -4.24
N ILE A 376 -2.59 16.76 -4.39
CA ILE A 376 -2.68 15.83 -5.50
C ILE A 376 -2.72 14.44 -4.88
N GLN A 377 -3.77 13.67 -5.12
CA GLN A 377 -3.89 12.35 -4.52
C GLN A 377 -2.93 11.37 -5.19
N GLY A 378 -1.87 10.98 -4.49
CA GLY A 378 -0.79 10.17 -5.05
C GLY A 378 -1.22 8.71 -5.23
N GLU A 379 -1.47 8.03 -4.11
CA GLU A 379 -1.92 6.63 -4.10
C GLU A 379 -3.27 6.44 -4.81
N GLY A 380 -4.14 7.45 -4.78
CA GLY A 380 -5.45 7.44 -5.45
C GLY A 380 -5.37 7.40 -6.97
N GLY A 381 -4.19 7.57 -7.57
CA GLY A 381 -3.98 7.54 -9.02
C GLY A 381 -3.50 8.86 -9.60
N LEU A 382 -2.65 9.64 -8.90
CA LEU A 382 -2.30 11.03 -9.27
C LEU A 382 -3.52 11.83 -9.75
N ARG A 383 -4.49 12.00 -8.84
CA ARG A 383 -5.73 12.72 -9.17
C ARG A 383 -5.60 14.17 -8.75
N PHE A 384 -5.86 15.06 -9.70
CA PHE A 384 -5.88 16.50 -9.51
C PHE A 384 -7.32 16.97 -9.32
N ALA A 385 -7.51 17.92 -8.42
CA ALA A 385 -8.68 18.77 -8.40
C ALA A 385 -8.31 20.15 -8.94
N SER A 386 -9.31 20.93 -9.37
CA SER A 386 -9.07 22.25 -9.93
C SER A 386 -8.59 23.25 -8.86
N ALA A 387 -7.86 24.29 -9.27
CA ALA A 387 -7.54 25.41 -8.39
C ALA A 387 -8.81 26.07 -7.83
N HIS A 388 -9.84 26.19 -8.66
CA HIS A 388 -11.15 26.72 -8.27
C HIS A 388 -11.76 25.96 -7.08
N PHE A 389 -11.73 24.62 -7.13
CA PHE A 389 -12.21 23.79 -6.02
C PHE A 389 -11.49 24.12 -4.71
N PHE A 390 -10.15 24.17 -4.73
CA PHE A 390 -9.37 24.43 -3.52
C PHE A 390 -9.54 25.86 -2.99
N GLN A 391 -9.68 26.85 -3.88
CA GLN A 391 -9.97 28.24 -3.51
C GLN A 391 -11.34 28.35 -2.83
N GLN A 392 -12.37 27.73 -3.41
CA GLN A 392 -13.72 27.68 -2.85
C GLN A 392 -13.76 26.89 -1.53
N LEU A 393 -13.08 25.75 -1.46
CA LEU A 393 -12.96 24.96 -0.23
C LEU A 393 -12.31 25.79 0.88
N ARG A 394 -11.27 26.58 0.56
CA ARG A 394 -10.63 27.43 1.57
C ARG A 394 -11.56 28.51 2.10
N LEU A 395 -12.32 29.19 1.24
CA LEU A 395 -13.31 30.17 1.70
C LEU A 395 -14.40 29.51 2.54
N LEU A 396 -14.93 28.38 2.08
CA LEU A 396 -15.96 27.62 2.79
C LEU A 396 -15.50 27.22 4.19
N THR A 397 -14.30 26.65 4.32
CA THR A 397 -13.70 26.25 5.60
C THR A 397 -13.48 27.45 6.52
N ARG A 398 -13.05 28.62 6.00
CA ARG A 398 -12.95 29.84 6.80
C ARG A 398 -14.31 30.37 7.26
N ILE A 399 -15.31 30.40 6.39
CA ILE A 399 -16.66 30.90 6.72
C ILE A 399 -17.25 30.09 7.88
N TYR A 400 -17.16 28.77 7.82
CA TYR A 400 -17.71 27.87 8.84
C TYR A 400 -16.82 27.64 10.05
N ASP A 401 -15.66 28.29 10.11
CA ASP A 401 -14.66 28.06 11.15
C ASP A 401 -14.29 26.56 11.24
N VAL A 402 -13.65 26.02 10.22
CA VAL A 402 -13.15 24.64 10.21
C VAL A 402 -11.72 24.62 9.65
N PRO A 403 -10.72 24.09 10.38
CA PRO A 403 -9.37 23.99 9.88
C PRO A 403 -9.26 23.23 8.56
N LEU A 404 -8.48 23.77 7.63
CA LEU A 404 -8.05 23.08 6.42
C LEU A 404 -6.64 22.54 6.62
N VAL A 405 -6.50 21.22 6.47
CA VAL A 405 -5.27 20.46 6.59
C VAL A 405 -4.86 19.94 5.21
N PHE A 406 -3.68 20.34 4.74
CA PHE A 406 -3.06 19.72 3.57
C PHE A 406 -2.12 18.59 3.98
N ASP A 407 -2.36 17.39 3.43
CA ASP A 407 -1.42 16.29 3.48
C ASP A 407 -0.46 16.39 2.29
N GLU A 408 0.72 16.96 2.54
CA GLU A 408 1.82 17.08 1.59
C GLU A 408 2.90 16.01 1.81
N VAL A 409 2.58 14.90 2.49
CA VAL A 409 3.53 13.80 2.74
C VAL A 409 4.14 13.28 1.43
N GLN A 410 3.38 13.24 0.34
CA GLN A 410 3.89 12.82 -0.97
C GLN A 410 4.31 13.98 -1.87
N THR A 411 3.53 15.06 -1.87
CA THR A 411 3.64 16.16 -2.83
C THR A 411 4.67 17.22 -2.44
N GLY A 412 4.90 17.41 -1.14
CA GLY A 412 5.78 18.44 -0.60
C GLY A 412 7.27 18.14 -0.85
N GLY A 413 8.08 19.19 -0.76
CA GLY A 413 9.52 19.11 -0.96
C GLY A 413 9.92 19.15 -2.43
N GLY A 414 9.24 19.95 -3.25
CA GLY A 414 9.73 20.30 -4.59
C GLY A 414 9.16 19.49 -5.76
N ALA A 415 8.49 18.35 -5.53
CA ALA A 415 8.24 17.34 -6.57
C ALA A 415 7.41 17.86 -7.75
N THR A 416 6.55 18.84 -7.47
CA THR A 416 5.63 19.49 -8.41
C THR A 416 6.26 20.71 -9.09
N GLY A 417 7.54 20.99 -8.84
CA GLY A 417 8.20 22.24 -9.24
C GLY A 417 7.81 23.41 -8.33
N ARG A 418 7.07 23.18 -7.24
CA ARG A 418 6.87 24.11 -6.13
C ARG A 418 7.39 23.45 -4.87
N LEU A 419 7.86 24.24 -3.90
CA LEU A 419 8.28 23.68 -2.62
C LEU A 419 7.10 22.96 -1.95
N TRP A 420 5.93 23.60 -1.96
CA TRP A 420 4.65 23.08 -1.49
C TRP A 420 3.66 22.99 -2.65
N ALA A 421 3.02 21.85 -2.86
CA ALA A 421 2.13 21.65 -3.99
C ALA A 421 0.82 22.44 -3.89
N HIS A 422 0.33 22.74 -2.68
CA HIS A 422 -0.88 23.57 -2.53
C HIS A 422 -0.71 24.99 -3.10
N GLU A 423 0.53 25.45 -3.30
CA GLU A 423 0.82 26.74 -3.97
C GLU A 423 0.31 26.79 -5.42
N LEU A 424 0.13 25.64 -6.06
CA LEU A 424 -0.43 25.52 -7.42
C LEU A 424 -1.86 26.06 -7.52
N PHE A 425 -2.57 26.15 -6.39
CA PHE A 425 -3.99 26.51 -6.38
C PHE A 425 -4.27 27.98 -6.04
N ASP A 426 -3.22 28.75 -5.75
CA ASP A 426 -3.31 30.17 -5.39
C ASP A 426 -4.45 30.49 -4.41
N LEU A 427 -4.40 29.86 -3.24
CA LEU A 427 -5.45 29.98 -2.22
C LEU A 427 -5.69 31.46 -1.83
N PRO A 428 -6.95 31.83 -1.53
CA PRO A 428 -7.29 33.20 -1.13
C PRO A 428 -6.68 33.60 0.22
N CYS A 429 -6.49 32.62 1.11
CA CYS A 429 -5.71 32.74 2.33
C CYS A 429 -5.02 31.39 2.63
N PRO A 430 -3.94 31.37 3.44
CA PRO A 430 -3.17 30.15 3.66
C PRO A 430 -3.95 29.07 4.43
N PRO A 431 -3.57 27.78 4.34
CA PRO A 431 -4.18 26.70 5.13
C PRO A 431 -3.83 26.83 6.63
N ASP A 432 -4.48 26.01 7.47
CA ASP A 432 -4.26 26.07 8.92
C ASP A 432 -3.20 25.05 9.39
N VAL A 433 -3.03 23.96 8.63
CA VAL A 433 -2.05 22.90 8.89
C VAL A 433 -1.52 22.34 7.56
N VAL A 434 -0.22 22.05 7.51
CA VAL A 434 0.42 21.32 6.41
C VAL A 434 1.29 20.20 6.97
N VAL A 435 1.10 18.99 6.48
CA VAL A 435 1.90 17.81 6.89
C VAL A 435 2.90 17.46 5.81
N TRP A 436 4.15 17.17 6.17
CA TRP A 436 5.20 16.77 5.24
C TRP A 436 5.98 15.55 5.76
N ALA A 437 6.39 14.64 4.89
CA ALA A 437 7.29 13.54 5.23
C ALA A 437 8.00 13.04 3.96
N LYS A 438 8.30 11.73 3.87
CA LYS A 438 8.97 11.11 2.72
C LYS A 438 10.29 11.79 2.36
N LYS A 439 10.26 12.79 1.47
CA LYS A 439 11.45 13.59 1.09
C LYS A 439 12.04 14.35 2.28
N ALA A 440 11.22 14.68 3.27
CA ALA A 440 11.68 15.22 4.55
C ALA A 440 12.46 14.21 5.41
N GLN A 441 12.41 12.91 5.10
CA GLN A 441 12.97 11.79 5.86
C GLN A 441 12.34 11.56 7.23
N ASN A 442 11.95 12.64 7.91
CA ASN A 442 11.12 12.68 9.11
C ASN A 442 9.69 13.11 8.77
N GLY A 443 8.74 12.89 9.68
CA GLY A 443 7.43 13.52 9.63
C GLY A 443 7.48 14.92 10.22
N ILE A 444 6.84 15.89 9.59
CA ILE A 444 6.83 17.29 10.01
C ILE A 444 5.39 17.80 9.88
N LEU A 445 4.96 18.51 10.91
CA LEU A 445 3.67 19.18 10.97
C LEU A 445 3.92 20.68 11.06
N PHE A 446 3.47 21.45 10.08
CA PHE A 446 3.41 22.91 10.15
C PHE A 446 2.00 23.35 10.55
N VAL A 447 1.90 24.31 11.47
CA VAL A 447 0.64 24.70 12.12
C VAL A 447 0.56 26.22 12.19
N SER A 448 -0.64 26.76 11.99
CA SER A 448 -0.95 28.18 12.24
C SER A 448 -0.75 28.57 13.69
N GLU A 449 -0.47 29.85 13.95
CA GLU A 449 -0.28 30.37 15.31
C GLU A 449 -1.48 30.06 16.22
N GLU A 450 -2.70 30.22 15.68
CA GLU A 450 -3.96 29.99 16.39
C GLU A 450 -4.08 28.55 16.90
N LEU A 451 -3.81 27.55 16.05
CA LEU A 451 -3.88 26.14 16.41
C LEU A 451 -2.69 25.65 17.25
N ALA A 452 -1.56 26.34 17.19
CA ALA A 452 -0.35 25.94 17.90
C ALA A 452 -0.42 26.16 19.41
N THR A 453 -1.31 27.03 19.89
CA THR A 453 -1.49 27.36 21.31
C THR A 453 -1.68 26.11 22.20
N PHE A 454 -2.34 25.07 21.69
CA PHE A 454 -2.60 23.83 22.43
C PHE A 454 -1.44 22.84 22.46
N PHE A 455 -0.34 23.10 21.75
CA PHE A 455 0.86 22.24 21.81
C PHE A 455 1.69 22.45 23.07
N GLN A 456 1.54 23.60 23.72
CA GLN A 456 2.26 23.94 24.95
C GLN A 456 1.51 23.48 26.22
N GLU A 457 0.22 23.15 26.10
CA GLU A 457 -0.63 22.69 27.21
C GLU A 457 -0.64 21.16 27.33
N GLU A 458 -0.02 20.64 28.40
CA GLU A 458 0.05 19.21 28.73
C GLU A 458 0.82 18.37 27.70
N LYS A 459 1.50 17.27 28.10
CA LYS A 459 2.31 16.40 27.22
C LYS A 459 1.48 15.60 26.19
N LYS A 460 0.45 16.19 25.57
CA LYS A 460 -0.46 15.59 24.58
C LYS A 460 0.21 15.34 23.24
N PHE A 461 1.22 16.13 22.89
CA PHE A 461 2.04 15.96 21.69
C PHE A 461 3.45 15.58 22.12
N ASN A 462 3.85 14.34 21.84
CA ASN A 462 5.19 13.88 22.12
C ASN A 462 5.53 12.65 21.28
N THR A 463 6.81 12.48 20.97
CA THR A 463 7.41 11.22 20.51
C THR A 463 8.78 11.11 21.16
N THR A 464 9.28 9.90 21.43
CA THR A 464 10.58 9.73 22.10
C THR A 464 11.74 10.40 21.36
N TRP A 465 11.70 10.44 20.02
CA TRP A 465 12.84 10.90 19.21
C TRP A 465 12.67 12.29 18.62
N GLU A 466 11.44 12.78 18.39
CA GLU A 466 11.16 14.03 17.64
C GLU A 466 11.88 14.05 16.27
N GLY A 467 11.87 12.90 15.58
CA GLY A 467 12.60 12.66 14.34
C GLY A 467 13.96 11.99 14.55
N ASP A 468 14.44 11.27 13.54
CA ASP A 468 15.75 10.63 13.57
C ASP A 468 16.86 11.56 13.04
N SER A 469 18.03 11.52 13.67
CA SER A 469 19.16 12.40 13.34
C SER A 469 19.66 12.25 11.90
N VAL A 470 19.70 11.03 11.36
CA VAL A 470 20.19 10.80 9.99
C VAL A 470 19.23 11.41 8.98
N GLY A 471 17.92 11.29 9.22
CA GLY A 471 16.88 12.00 8.49
C GLY A 471 17.05 13.51 8.55
N MET A 472 17.38 14.10 9.71
CA MET A 472 17.65 15.55 9.82
C MET A 472 18.84 15.98 8.97
N ILE A 473 19.93 15.21 8.98
CA ILE A 473 21.12 15.49 8.18
C ILE A 473 20.79 15.48 6.68
N ARG A 474 20.12 14.42 6.23
CA ARG A 474 19.70 14.25 4.83
C ARG A 474 18.75 15.35 4.40
N LEU A 475 17.79 15.73 5.26
CA LEU A 475 16.86 16.83 4.99
C LEU A 475 17.58 18.17 4.82
N LEU A 476 18.52 18.51 5.70
CA LEU A 476 19.31 19.74 5.58
C LEU A 476 20.13 19.77 4.29
N ALA A 477 20.76 18.65 3.91
CA ALA A 477 21.48 18.52 2.65
C ALA A 477 20.54 18.63 1.44
N PHE A 478 19.37 17.99 1.50
CA PHE A 478 18.32 18.10 0.50
C PHE A 478 17.89 19.55 0.27
N LEU A 479 17.63 20.31 1.34
CA LEU A 479 17.25 21.72 1.24
C LEU A 479 18.36 22.59 0.63
N GLY A 480 19.62 22.27 0.91
CA GLY A 480 20.77 22.98 0.33
C GLY A 480 20.94 22.72 -1.18
N LYS A 481 20.56 21.53 -1.65
CA LYS A 481 20.71 21.12 -3.06
C LYS A 481 19.46 21.40 -3.92
N LEU A 482 18.30 21.66 -3.31
CA LEU A 482 17.03 21.77 -4.03
C LEU A 482 17.04 22.92 -5.06
N ASP A 483 17.01 22.56 -6.34
CA ASP A 483 16.79 23.48 -7.45
C ASP A 483 15.45 23.18 -8.13
N LEU A 484 14.45 24.05 -7.90
CA LEU A 484 13.12 23.90 -8.48
C LEU A 484 13.08 24.12 -10.00
N GLU A 485 14.03 24.86 -10.57
CA GLU A 485 14.12 25.00 -12.03
C GLU A 485 14.59 23.69 -12.65
N GLN A 486 15.64 23.08 -12.10
CA GLN A 486 16.09 21.75 -12.52
C GLN A 486 14.97 20.71 -12.41
N VAL A 487 14.20 20.71 -11.31
CA VAL A 487 13.03 19.81 -11.15
C VAL A 487 12.01 19.99 -12.27
N ARG A 488 11.70 21.23 -12.65
CA ARG A 488 10.76 21.49 -13.76
C ARG A 488 11.32 21.03 -15.10
N ARG A 489 12.62 21.24 -15.36
CA ARG A 489 13.29 20.79 -16.59
C ARG A 489 13.25 19.26 -16.72
N THR A 490 13.66 18.54 -15.68
CA THR A 490 13.60 17.07 -15.61
C THR A 490 12.17 16.57 -15.84
N GLY A 491 11.20 17.19 -15.17
CA GLY A 491 9.79 16.87 -15.34
C GLY A 491 9.26 17.08 -16.75
N SER A 492 9.64 18.18 -17.42
CA SER A 492 9.24 18.45 -18.81
C SER A 492 9.74 17.38 -19.75
N LEU A 493 11.03 17.00 -19.65
CA LEU A 493 11.63 15.98 -20.50
C LEU A 493 10.92 14.63 -20.35
N ALA A 494 10.72 14.18 -19.11
CA ALA A 494 10.01 12.94 -18.82
C ALA A 494 8.55 12.97 -19.34
N ARG A 495 7.86 14.10 -19.14
CA ARG A 495 6.47 14.27 -19.60
C ARG A 495 6.36 14.23 -21.12
N GLU A 496 7.21 14.96 -21.84
CA GLU A 496 7.24 14.97 -23.30
C GLU A 496 7.46 13.56 -23.87
N GLY A 497 8.37 12.80 -23.27
CA GLY A 497 8.61 11.41 -23.63
C GLY A 497 7.39 10.49 -23.41
N LEU A 498 6.73 10.62 -22.25
CA LEU A 498 5.50 9.88 -21.97
C LEU A 498 4.36 10.27 -22.93
N GLU A 499 4.22 11.55 -23.26
CA GLU A 499 3.20 12.03 -24.21
C GLU A 499 3.46 11.52 -25.63
N ARG A 500 4.73 11.45 -26.07
CA ARG A 500 5.11 10.79 -27.33
C ARG A 500 4.73 9.30 -27.30
N LEU A 501 5.09 8.58 -26.24
CA LEU A 501 4.80 7.15 -26.14
C LEU A 501 3.29 6.87 -26.09
N ALA A 502 2.53 7.68 -25.35
CA ALA A 502 1.07 7.57 -25.30
C ALA A 502 0.40 7.91 -26.64
N LYS A 503 1.02 8.79 -27.45
CA LYS A 503 0.55 9.08 -28.81
C LYS A 503 0.78 7.89 -29.74
N ASP A 504 1.90 7.18 -29.61
CA ASP A 504 2.20 6.00 -30.41
C ASP A 504 1.29 4.81 -30.04
N TYR A 505 0.95 4.69 -28.76
CA TYR A 505 0.19 3.56 -28.21
C TYR A 505 -1.15 3.97 -27.57
N ARG A 506 -1.96 4.81 -28.24
CA ARG A 506 -3.24 5.35 -27.71
C ARG A 506 -4.28 4.29 -27.29
N GLY A 507 -4.19 3.10 -27.88
CA GLY A 507 -5.05 1.95 -27.55
C GLY A 507 -4.72 1.31 -26.19
N LEU A 508 -3.56 1.64 -25.61
CA LEU A 508 -3.03 1.04 -24.39
C LEU A 508 -2.75 2.10 -23.33
N LEU A 509 -2.07 3.19 -23.69
CA LEU A 509 -1.67 4.28 -22.79
C LEU A 509 -2.56 5.51 -22.99
N GLN A 510 -3.04 6.10 -21.88
CA GLN A 510 -3.88 7.29 -21.88
C GLN A 510 -3.53 8.23 -20.72
N HIS A 511 -4.04 9.46 -20.78
CA HIS A 511 -4.02 10.44 -19.67
C HIS A 511 -2.66 10.63 -18.99
N VAL A 512 -1.61 10.89 -19.77
CA VAL A 512 -0.34 11.41 -19.22
C VAL A 512 -0.64 12.71 -18.47
N ARG A 513 -0.27 12.75 -17.19
CA ARG A 513 -0.59 13.86 -16.29
C ARG A 513 0.45 13.98 -15.18
N GLY A 514 0.40 15.09 -14.45
CA GLY A 514 1.30 15.34 -13.33
C GLY A 514 1.89 16.74 -13.35
N ALA A 515 2.71 17.03 -12.34
CA ALA A 515 3.42 18.29 -12.21
C ALA A 515 4.92 18.02 -12.00
N ALA A 516 5.76 18.64 -12.81
CA ALA A 516 7.21 18.43 -12.84
C ALA A 516 7.61 16.95 -12.73
N CYS A 517 8.34 16.53 -11.68
CA CYS A 517 8.79 15.14 -11.51
C CYS A 517 7.72 14.20 -10.94
N MET A 518 6.52 14.68 -10.63
CA MET A 518 5.42 13.84 -10.13
C MET A 518 4.45 13.53 -11.27
N LEU A 519 4.78 12.51 -12.08
CA LEU A 519 4.03 12.15 -13.28
C LEU A 519 3.39 10.76 -13.20
N ALA A 520 2.34 10.56 -13.99
CA ALA A 520 1.69 9.27 -14.20
C ALA A 520 1.02 9.20 -15.56
N PHE A 521 0.67 7.99 -15.97
CA PHE A 521 -0.17 7.69 -17.11
C PHE A 521 -1.13 6.55 -16.73
N ASP A 522 -2.26 6.47 -17.43
CA ASP A 522 -3.21 5.37 -17.29
C ASP A 522 -2.98 4.31 -18.37
N VAL A 523 -3.30 3.06 -18.02
CA VAL A 523 -3.62 2.03 -19.02
C VAL A 523 -5.13 1.96 -19.27
N VAL A 524 -5.54 1.57 -20.48
CA VAL A 524 -6.96 1.53 -20.87
C VAL A 524 -7.75 0.54 -20.00
N ARG A 525 -7.17 -0.63 -19.69
CA ARG A 525 -7.80 -1.67 -18.88
C ARG A 525 -7.07 -1.90 -17.55
N PRO A 526 -7.78 -2.06 -16.42
CA PRO A 526 -7.15 -2.27 -15.11
C PRO A 526 -6.21 -3.47 -15.01
N ASP A 527 -6.54 -4.58 -15.68
CA ASP A 527 -5.74 -5.81 -15.72
C ASP A 527 -4.37 -5.60 -16.39
N TRP A 528 -4.31 -4.76 -17.42
CA TRP A 528 -3.06 -4.41 -18.10
C TRP A 528 -2.07 -3.66 -17.23
N ARG A 529 -2.51 -3.04 -16.12
CA ARG A 529 -1.61 -2.27 -15.26
C ARG A 529 -0.58 -3.17 -14.58
N GLU A 530 -1.04 -4.29 -14.04
CA GLU A 530 -0.16 -5.25 -13.37
C GLU A 530 0.75 -5.95 -14.38
N TRP A 531 0.21 -6.28 -15.55
CA TRP A 531 0.97 -6.87 -16.65
C TRP A 531 2.08 -5.93 -17.14
N LEU A 532 1.77 -4.66 -17.38
CA LEU A 532 2.74 -3.67 -17.85
C LEU A 532 3.80 -3.41 -16.76
N ARG A 533 3.41 -3.42 -15.48
CA ARG A 533 4.36 -3.32 -14.37
C ARG A 533 5.30 -4.52 -14.32
N ASP A 534 4.79 -5.74 -14.49
CA ASP A 534 5.58 -6.96 -14.56
C ASP A 534 6.59 -6.91 -15.72
N ARG A 535 6.15 -6.53 -16.93
CA ARG A 535 7.06 -6.42 -18.08
C ARG A 535 8.08 -5.31 -17.93
N ALA A 536 7.67 -4.15 -17.45
CA ALA A 536 8.61 -3.08 -17.13
C ALA A 536 9.69 -3.59 -16.17
N PHE A 537 9.30 -4.31 -15.11
CA PHE A 537 10.23 -4.89 -14.15
C PHE A 537 11.17 -5.90 -14.80
N ARG A 538 10.67 -6.79 -15.66
CA ARG A 538 11.50 -7.75 -16.42
C ARG A 538 12.48 -7.09 -17.39
N HIS A 539 12.18 -5.87 -17.85
CA HIS A 539 13.11 -5.05 -18.62
C HIS A 539 14.06 -4.22 -17.76
N GLY A 540 13.97 -4.31 -16.43
CA GLY A 540 14.80 -3.56 -15.50
C GLY A 540 14.24 -2.19 -15.11
N LEU A 541 12.96 -1.92 -15.34
CA LEU A 541 12.29 -0.66 -14.99
C LEU A 541 11.30 -0.87 -13.84
N ILE A 542 11.49 -0.17 -12.72
CA ILE A 542 10.57 -0.21 -11.58
C ILE A 542 9.55 0.92 -11.71
N LEU A 543 8.27 0.54 -11.78
CA LEU A 543 7.13 1.46 -11.76
C LEU A 543 6.23 1.15 -10.57
N LEU A 544 5.65 2.19 -9.96
CA LEU A 544 4.71 2.01 -8.87
C LEU A 544 3.25 2.15 -9.34
N PRO A 545 2.35 1.27 -8.90
CA PRO A 545 0.93 1.40 -9.21
C PRO A 545 0.28 2.57 -8.44
N ALA A 546 -0.78 3.14 -9.03
CA ALA A 546 -1.65 4.10 -8.38
C ALA A 546 -3.10 3.92 -8.85
N GLY A 547 -4.07 4.14 -7.97
CA GLY A 547 -5.48 3.92 -8.29
C GLY A 547 -5.76 2.53 -8.85
N GLU A 548 -6.64 2.42 -9.85
CA GLU A 548 -6.95 1.17 -10.54
C GLU A 548 -6.17 0.98 -11.85
N ARG A 549 -5.82 2.08 -12.52
CA ARG A 549 -5.28 2.06 -13.90
C ARG A 549 -3.97 2.82 -14.08
N ALA A 550 -3.49 3.54 -13.06
CA ALA A 550 -2.36 4.44 -13.23
C ALA A 550 -1.03 3.76 -12.85
N LEU A 551 0.02 4.06 -13.59
CA LEU A 551 1.42 3.81 -13.22
C LEU A 551 2.12 5.15 -13.01
N ARG A 552 2.88 5.24 -11.93
CA ARG A 552 3.70 6.41 -11.58
C ARG A 552 4.99 6.38 -12.36
N PHE A 553 5.45 7.57 -12.74
CA PHE A 553 6.73 7.79 -13.41
C PHE A 553 7.42 8.97 -12.72
N TYR A 554 8.12 8.70 -11.63
CA TYR A 554 8.72 9.70 -10.75
C TYR A 554 10.24 9.75 -10.95
N PRO A 555 10.76 10.55 -11.91
CA PRO A 555 12.19 10.73 -12.06
C PRO A 555 12.80 11.42 -10.83
N ARG A 556 14.09 11.16 -10.57
CA ARG A 556 14.88 11.93 -9.60
C ARG A 556 15.01 13.38 -10.08
N TYR A 557 15.15 14.33 -9.18
CA TYR A 557 15.14 15.76 -9.47
C TYR A 557 16.23 16.19 -10.44
N ASP A 558 17.42 15.61 -10.31
CA ASP A 558 18.60 15.84 -11.15
C ASP A 558 18.96 14.63 -12.03
N MET A 559 17.96 13.81 -12.37
CA MET A 559 18.12 12.65 -13.23
C MET A 559 18.69 13.06 -14.59
N GLN A 560 19.70 12.33 -15.07
CA GLN A 560 20.35 12.64 -16.34
C GLN A 560 19.40 12.39 -17.52
N PRO A 561 19.45 13.21 -18.59
CA PRO A 561 18.56 13.07 -19.75
C PRO A 561 18.60 11.68 -20.39
N TYR A 562 19.79 11.07 -20.52
CA TYR A 562 19.91 9.73 -21.11
C TYR A 562 19.18 8.66 -20.29
N ALA A 563 19.19 8.78 -18.95
CA ALA A 563 18.53 7.81 -18.07
C ALA A 563 17.00 7.95 -18.18
N ILE A 564 16.49 9.16 -18.44
CA ILE A 564 15.05 9.38 -18.69
C ILE A 564 14.66 8.73 -20.03
N GLU A 565 15.46 8.93 -21.08
CA GLU A 565 15.25 8.30 -22.39
C GLU A 565 15.38 6.77 -22.33
N GLU A 566 16.30 6.25 -21.51
CA GLU A 566 16.41 4.81 -21.23
C GLU A 566 15.13 4.29 -20.55
N ALA A 567 14.64 4.96 -19.50
CA ALA A 567 13.40 4.56 -18.83
C ALA A 567 12.19 4.53 -19.78
N LEU A 568 12.09 5.51 -20.68
CA LEU A 568 11.06 5.56 -21.72
C LEU A 568 11.23 4.43 -22.76
N THR A 569 12.47 4.07 -23.09
CA THR A 569 12.79 2.95 -23.99
C THR A 569 12.42 1.61 -23.36
N LEU A 570 12.72 1.40 -22.08
CA LEU A 570 12.33 0.19 -21.35
C LEU A 570 10.81 0.09 -21.22
N LEU A 571 10.12 1.21 -20.97
CA LEU A 571 8.67 1.26 -20.96
C LEU A 571 8.08 0.94 -22.34
N ARG A 572 8.67 1.45 -23.43
CA ARG A 572 8.27 1.12 -24.80
C ARG A 572 8.37 -0.39 -25.06
N ARG A 573 9.49 -1.03 -24.70
CA ARG A 573 9.66 -2.49 -24.84
C ARG A 573 8.59 -3.27 -24.07
N ALA A 574 8.31 -2.85 -22.84
CA ALA A 574 7.26 -3.44 -22.03
C ALA A 574 5.88 -3.29 -22.68
N VAL A 575 5.59 -2.16 -23.34
CA VAL A 575 4.35 -1.96 -24.11
C VAL A 575 4.31 -2.82 -25.37
N GLU A 576 5.42 -2.96 -26.08
CA GLU A 576 5.53 -3.78 -27.30
C GLU A 576 5.32 -5.27 -27.02
N ASP A 577 5.80 -5.77 -25.88
CA ASP A 577 5.49 -7.12 -25.41
C ASP A 577 3.97 -7.35 -25.28
N LEU A 578 3.19 -6.31 -24.96
CA LEU A 578 1.73 -6.40 -24.75
C LEU A 578 1.00 -6.41 -26.09
N VAL A 579 1.44 -5.56 -27.03
CA VAL A 579 0.81 -5.37 -28.34
C VAL A 579 1.09 -6.55 -29.28
N GLY A 580 2.26 -7.19 -29.16
CA GLY A 580 2.71 -8.29 -30.02
C GLY A 580 1.95 -9.63 -29.91
N GLY A 581 0.80 -9.68 -29.23
CA GLY A 581 -0.07 -10.85 -29.24
C GLY A 581 0.32 -11.99 -28.30
N ARG A 582 0.92 -11.72 -27.14
CA ARG A 582 1.10 -12.71 -26.06
C ARG A 582 0.01 -12.60 -24.99
N ASP A 583 -1.25 -12.56 -25.43
CA ASP A 583 -2.45 -12.56 -24.57
C ASP A 583 -2.64 -13.89 -23.80
N SER A 584 -1.83 -14.93 -24.08
CA SER A 584 -1.94 -16.28 -23.51
C SER A 584 -1.05 -16.55 -22.30
N VAL A 585 -0.28 -15.58 -21.82
CA VAL A 585 0.61 -15.78 -20.68
C VAL A 585 -0.18 -15.68 -19.38
N GLN A 586 -0.10 -16.72 -18.54
CA GLN A 586 -0.62 -16.71 -17.17
C GLN A 586 -0.28 -15.37 -16.50
N ILE A 587 -1.30 -14.66 -16.05
CA ILE A 587 -1.13 -13.54 -15.13
C ILE A 587 -0.53 -14.14 -13.86
N SER A 588 0.80 -14.16 -13.75
CA SER A 588 1.43 -14.10 -12.44
C SER A 588 0.84 -12.85 -11.81
N ARG A 589 -0.03 -13.03 -10.81
CA ARG A 589 -0.40 -11.92 -9.92
C ARG A 589 0.95 -11.35 -9.50
N GLY A 590 1.27 -10.15 -10.00
CA GLY A 590 2.64 -9.66 -10.09
C GLY A 590 3.40 -9.88 -8.78
N PRO A 591 4.73 -9.99 -8.82
CA PRO A 591 5.54 -10.71 -7.85
C PRO A 591 5.14 -10.37 -6.41
N GLU A 592 4.22 -11.15 -5.86
CA GLU A 592 4.00 -11.22 -4.44
C GLU A 592 4.76 -12.46 -4.01
N LEU A 593 6.08 -12.30 -3.82
CA LEU A 593 6.74 -13.16 -2.86
C LEU A 593 6.03 -12.83 -1.53
N ARG A 594 5.03 -13.64 -1.20
CA ARG A 594 4.19 -13.43 -0.02
C ARG A 594 5.03 -13.75 1.21
N ILE A 595 5.83 -12.77 1.62
CA ILE A 595 6.52 -12.76 2.90
C ILE A 595 5.40 -12.62 3.96
N GLY A 596 5.12 -13.70 4.68
CA GLY A 596 3.94 -13.84 5.54
C GLY A 596 2.93 -14.92 5.11
N THR A 597 3.40 -16.04 4.53
CA THR A 597 2.58 -17.26 4.39
C THR A 597 1.93 -17.62 5.73
N LEU A 598 0.60 -17.71 5.73
CA LEU A 598 -0.20 -18.05 6.92
C LEU A 598 0.17 -19.47 7.35
N GLU A 599 0.61 -19.65 8.59
CA GLU A 599 0.67 -20.98 9.18
C GLU A 599 -0.68 -21.25 9.84
N ALA A 600 -1.53 -22.01 9.13
CA ALA A 600 -2.82 -22.42 9.66
C ALA A 600 -2.59 -23.54 10.68
N ARG A 601 -2.45 -23.19 11.95
CA ARG A 601 -2.30 -24.19 13.01
C ARG A 601 -3.53 -25.09 13.03
N PRO A 602 -3.40 -26.44 13.01
CA PRO A 602 -4.56 -27.34 13.04
C PRO A 602 -5.57 -27.03 14.17
N ALA A 603 -5.09 -26.57 15.32
CA ALA A 603 -5.92 -26.17 16.46
C ALA A 603 -6.83 -24.95 16.21
N THR A 604 -6.52 -24.10 15.22
CA THR A 604 -7.35 -22.94 14.86
C THR A 604 -8.29 -23.24 13.69
N LEU A 605 -8.19 -24.41 13.07
CA LEU A 605 -9.06 -24.81 11.97
C LEU A 605 -10.35 -25.44 12.49
N GLN A 606 -11.46 -25.08 11.88
CA GLN A 606 -12.78 -25.61 12.14
C GLN A 606 -13.35 -26.23 10.87
N ALA A 607 -13.76 -27.50 10.94
CA ALA A 607 -14.54 -28.13 9.89
C ALA A 607 -15.94 -27.51 9.80
N VAL A 608 -16.40 -27.25 8.58
CA VAL A 608 -17.72 -26.72 8.25
C VAL A 608 -18.33 -27.58 7.16
N ASP A 609 -19.61 -27.90 7.32
CA ASP A 609 -20.41 -28.70 6.41
C ASP A 609 -20.91 -27.80 5.28
N LEU A 610 -20.59 -28.15 4.03
CA LEU A 610 -20.93 -27.30 2.89
C LEU A 610 -22.43 -27.32 2.58
N GLU A 611 -23.12 -28.40 2.95
CA GLU A 611 -24.53 -28.65 2.69
C GLU A 611 -25.45 -27.86 3.64
N GLU A 612 -24.97 -27.53 4.85
CA GLU A 612 -25.77 -26.86 5.88
C GLU A 612 -26.05 -25.37 5.58
N ASP A 613 -25.17 -24.70 4.82
CA ASP A 613 -25.29 -23.27 4.51
C ASP A 613 -24.71 -22.92 3.12
N VAL A 614 -25.19 -23.64 2.09
CA VAL A 614 -24.71 -23.53 0.70
C VAL A 614 -24.68 -22.07 0.22
N SER A 615 -25.75 -21.32 0.43
CA SER A 615 -25.89 -19.93 -0.05
C SER A 615 -24.82 -18.99 0.51
N ARG A 616 -24.35 -19.22 1.74
CA ARG A 616 -23.31 -18.40 2.39
C ARG A 616 -21.90 -18.87 2.09
N LEU A 617 -21.70 -20.18 1.95
CA LEU A 617 -20.38 -20.78 1.79
C LEU A 617 -19.93 -20.84 0.33
N LEU A 618 -20.86 -21.02 -0.61
CA LEU A 618 -20.54 -21.14 -2.04
C LEU A 618 -19.73 -19.95 -2.60
N PRO A 619 -20.04 -18.68 -2.27
CA PRO A 619 -19.19 -17.57 -2.71
C PRO A 619 -17.75 -17.62 -2.18
N GLN A 620 -17.54 -18.19 -0.98
CA GLN A 620 -16.21 -18.37 -0.38
C GLN A 620 -15.46 -19.54 -1.00
N VAL A 621 -16.17 -20.62 -1.35
CA VAL A 621 -15.63 -21.75 -2.11
C VAL A 621 -15.16 -21.29 -3.49
N VAL A 622 -15.99 -20.53 -4.22
CA VAL A 622 -15.62 -19.96 -5.53
C VAL A 622 -14.43 -19.00 -5.41
N ALA A 623 -14.35 -18.23 -4.33
CA ALA A 623 -13.20 -17.36 -4.08
C ALA A 623 -11.91 -18.16 -3.82
N LEU A 624 -12.01 -19.31 -3.14
CA LEU A 624 -10.89 -20.20 -2.84
C LEU A 624 -10.43 -20.98 -4.11
N GLU A 625 -11.38 -21.47 -4.92
CA GLU A 625 -11.13 -21.97 -6.28
C GLU A 625 -10.36 -20.94 -7.11
N GLY A 626 -10.85 -19.69 -7.13
CA GLY A 626 -10.22 -18.60 -7.87
C GLY A 626 -8.85 -18.17 -7.33
N GLU A 627 -8.55 -18.52 -6.08
CA GLU A 627 -7.23 -18.30 -5.49
C GLU A 627 -6.24 -19.38 -5.89
N ARG A 628 -6.64 -20.65 -5.82
CA ARG A 628 -5.79 -21.80 -6.13
C ARG A 628 -5.56 -21.95 -7.63
N TYR A 629 -6.62 -21.85 -8.42
CA TYR A 629 -6.61 -22.16 -9.84
C TYR A 629 -6.63 -20.90 -10.73
N GLY A 630 -6.83 -19.70 -10.16
CA GLY A 630 -6.95 -18.44 -10.90
C GLY A 630 -8.39 -18.08 -11.29
N ASN A 631 -8.60 -16.90 -11.90
CA ASN A 631 -9.94 -16.51 -12.38
C ASN A 631 -10.37 -17.40 -13.56
N LEU A 632 -11.69 -17.59 -13.75
CA LEU A 632 -12.29 -18.24 -14.92
C LEU A 632 -11.68 -17.70 -16.22
N ALA A 633 -10.72 -18.44 -16.79
CA ALA A 633 -10.21 -18.16 -18.12
C ALA A 633 -11.31 -18.53 -19.14
N HIS A 634 -11.41 -17.77 -20.23
CA HIS A 634 -12.21 -18.21 -21.36
C HIS A 634 -11.46 -19.37 -22.02
N TYR A 635 -11.97 -20.60 -21.87
CA TYR A 635 -11.38 -21.76 -22.53
C TYR A 635 -11.25 -21.51 -24.04
N PRO A 636 -10.18 -22.01 -24.69
CA PRO A 636 -10.03 -21.92 -26.13
C PRO A 636 -11.30 -22.42 -26.84
N PRO A 637 -11.79 -21.74 -27.90
CA PRO A 637 -13.04 -22.09 -28.57
C PRO A 637 -13.11 -23.54 -29.09
N GLU A 638 -11.97 -24.20 -29.25
CA GLU A 638 -11.82 -25.60 -29.63
C GLU A 638 -12.11 -26.58 -28.48
N VAL A 639 -11.76 -26.22 -27.25
CA VAL A 639 -12.11 -26.99 -26.03
C VAL A 639 -13.63 -27.00 -25.84
N LEU A 640 -14.27 -25.83 -25.97
CA LEU A 640 -15.74 -25.69 -25.85
C LEU A 640 -16.49 -26.44 -26.97
N ARG A 641 -15.89 -26.57 -28.16
CA ARG A 641 -16.48 -27.30 -29.30
C ARG A 641 -16.39 -28.82 -29.19
N SER A 642 -15.47 -29.34 -28.39
CA SER A 642 -15.29 -30.78 -28.18
C SER A 642 -16.41 -31.43 -27.34
N GLY A 643 -17.29 -30.63 -26.74
CA GLY A 643 -18.33 -31.10 -25.83
C GLY A 643 -17.81 -31.62 -24.49
N ARG A 644 -16.49 -31.61 -24.25
CA ARG A 644 -15.87 -32.00 -22.98
C ARG A 644 -15.94 -30.82 -22.00
N ARG A 645 -16.59 -31.02 -20.86
CA ARG A 645 -16.65 -30.02 -19.78
C ARG A 645 -15.25 -29.86 -19.17
N PRO A 646 -14.80 -28.63 -18.89
CA PRO A 646 -13.53 -28.42 -18.19
C PRO A 646 -13.64 -28.89 -16.74
N LEU A 647 -12.58 -29.56 -16.23
CA LEU A 647 -12.59 -30.29 -14.95
C LEU A 647 -11.89 -29.56 -13.79
N LEU A 648 -11.52 -28.29 -13.99
CA LEU A 648 -10.99 -27.41 -12.95
C LEU A 648 -11.72 -26.07 -13.05
N GLN A 649 -12.02 -25.45 -11.91
CA GLN A 649 -12.86 -24.25 -11.80
C GLN A 649 -14.32 -24.51 -12.14
N TYR A 650 -15.00 -25.29 -11.29
CA TYR A 650 -16.41 -25.56 -11.44
C TYR A 650 -17.24 -24.27 -11.29
N PRO A 651 -18.15 -23.96 -12.24
CA PRO A 651 -19.09 -22.87 -12.08
C PRO A 651 -19.88 -23.01 -10.77
N ALA A 652 -20.26 -21.87 -10.18
CA ALA A 652 -21.03 -21.86 -8.94
C ALA A 652 -22.31 -22.71 -9.06
N GLU A 653 -22.93 -22.70 -10.26
CA GLU A 653 -24.11 -23.48 -10.59
C GLU A 653 -23.83 -24.99 -10.56
N THR A 654 -22.65 -25.43 -11.01
CA THR A 654 -22.24 -26.85 -10.99
C THR A 654 -22.02 -27.32 -9.56
N LEU A 655 -21.25 -26.56 -8.77
CA LEU A 655 -21.02 -26.88 -7.36
C LEU A 655 -22.33 -26.92 -6.56
N ALA A 656 -23.23 -25.95 -6.81
CA ALA A 656 -24.56 -25.93 -6.21
C ALA A 656 -25.41 -27.15 -6.64
N SER A 657 -25.34 -27.53 -7.92
CA SER A 657 -26.04 -28.71 -8.44
C SER A 657 -25.54 -30.00 -7.79
N THR A 658 -24.24 -30.12 -7.56
CA THR A 658 -23.65 -31.27 -6.85
C THR A 658 -24.13 -31.33 -5.41
N LEU A 659 -24.11 -30.20 -4.70
CA LEU A 659 -24.61 -30.09 -3.32
C LEU A 659 -26.12 -30.36 -3.19
N ALA A 660 -26.89 -30.20 -4.27
CA ALA A 660 -28.31 -30.53 -4.29
C ALA A 660 -28.59 -32.04 -4.34
N ASN A 661 -27.57 -32.87 -4.59
CA ASN A 661 -27.73 -34.33 -4.60
C ASN A 661 -27.91 -34.85 -3.15
N PRO A 662 -28.95 -35.66 -2.86
CA PRO A 662 -29.18 -36.19 -1.51
C PRO A 662 -28.06 -37.07 -0.95
N ARG A 663 -27.18 -37.60 -1.80
CA ARG A 663 -26.01 -38.41 -1.44
C ARG A 663 -24.69 -37.67 -1.68
N ALA A 664 -24.71 -36.36 -1.92
CA ALA A 664 -23.50 -35.55 -1.92
C ALA A 664 -22.99 -35.30 -0.50
N CYS A 665 -21.69 -35.06 -0.38
CA CYS A 665 -21.13 -34.42 0.80
C CYS A 665 -19.94 -33.53 0.45
N GLY A 666 -19.77 -32.46 1.22
CA GLY A 666 -18.65 -31.54 1.13
C GLY A 666 -18.26 -30.99 2.50
N VAL A 667 -16.97 -30.79 2.68
CA VAL A 667 -16.39 -30.23 3.90
C VAL A 667 -15.45 -29.09 3.55
N ALA A 668 -15.46 -28.05 4.37
CA ALA A 668 -14.50 -26.96 4.30
C ALA A 668 -13.77 -26.77 5.65
N LEU A 669 -12.54 -26.29 5.58
CA LEU A 669 -11.78 -25.85 6.74
C LEU A 669 -11.80 -24.34 6.82
N ARG A 670 -12.33 -23.82 7.93
CA ARG A 670 -12.38 -22.40 8.26
C ARG A 670 -11.33 -22.08 9.32
N ASP A 671 -10.49 -21.09 9.07
CA ASP A 671 -9.62 -20.54 10.12
C ASP A 671 -10.45 -19.70 11.10
N ARG A 672 -10.42 -20.05 12.39
CA ARG A 672 -11.18 -19.36 13.45
C ARG A 672 -10.72 -17.92 13.66
N VAL A 673 -9.48 -17.58 13.31
CA VAL A 673 -8.97 -16.21 13.49
C VAL A 673 -9.47 -15.30 12.38
N SER A 674 -9.23 -15.67 11.12
CA SER A 674 -9.63 -14.87 9.96
C SER A 674 -11.08 -15.08 9.52
N GLN A 675 -11.75 -16.11 10.02
CA GLN A 675 -13.08 -16.57 9.59
C GLN A 675 -13.17 -16.99 8.12
N ARG A 676 -12.03 -17.12 7.44
CA ARG A 676 -11.94 -17.45 6.02
C ARG A 676 -11.86 -18.96 5.81
N LEU A 677 -12.48 -19.46 4.73
CA LEU A 677 -12.22 -20.81 4.23
C LEU A 677 -10.79 -20.89 3.65
N VAL A 678 -10.02 -21.84 4.16
CA VAL A 678 -8.62 -22.06 3.73
C VAL A 678 -8.45 -23.37 2.95
N ALA A 679 -9.41 -24.28 3.04
CA ALA A 679 -9.50 -25.49 2.22
C ALA A 679 -10.95 -25.95 2.08
N TYR A 680 -11.26 -26.71 1.02
CA TYR A 680 -12.53 -27.43 0.88
C TYR A 680 -12.39 -28.66 -0.01
N ALA A 681 -13.33 -29.61 0.13
CA ALA A 681 -13.52 -30.73 -0.77
C ALA A 681 -15.02 -31.11 -0.85
N LEU A 682 -15.49 -31.49 -2.04
CA LEU A 682 -16.91 -31.75 -2.35
C LEU A 682 -17.04 -32.84 -3.42
N GLY A 683 -18.06 -33.68 -3.30
CA GLY A 683 -18.41 -34.66 -4.32
C GLY A 683 -19.81 -35.26 -4.15
N SER A 684 -20.15 -36.22 -5.01
CA SER A 684 -21.42 -36.94 -4.99
C SER A 684 -21.25 -38.37 -5.58
N PRO A 685 -22.30 -39.22 -5.64
CA PRO A 685 -22.17 -40.55 -6.25
C PRO A 685 -21.63 -40.46 -7.67
N LEU A 686 -20.69 -41.36 -8.01
CA LEU A 686 -19.98 -41.44 -9.28
C LEU A 686 -20.90 -41.41 -10.51
N GLU A 687 -22.10 -41.97 -10.40
CA GLU A 687 -23.05 -42.05 -11.51
C GLU A 687 -23.65 -40.69 -11.92
N ASN A 688 -23.48 -39.64 -11.10
CA ASN A 688 -23.94 -38.28 -11.42
C ASN A 688 -22.92 -37.47 -12.22
N HIS A 689 -21.80 -38.11 -12.56
CA HIS A 689 -20.61 -37.51 -13.13
C HIS A 689 -20.36 -38.07 -14.53
N ASP A 690 -19.97 -37.21 -15.47
CA ASP A 690 -19.64 -37.52 -16.86
C ASP A 690 -18.21 -37.08 -17.23
N GLU A 691 -17.40 -36.79 -16.22
CA GLU A 691 -16.00 -36.39 -16.27
C GLU A 691 -15.08 -37.51 -16.84
N ILE A 692 -13.88 -37.13 -17.33
CA ILE A 692 -12.90 -38.08 -17.89
C ILE A 692 -12.49 -39.09 -16.81
N GLY A 693 -12.41 -40.37 -17.20
CA GLY A 693 -12.10 -41.50 -16.31
C GLY A 693 -13.29 -42.06 -15.53
N VAL A 694 -14.42 -41.31 -15.40
CA VAL A 694 -15.59 -41.76 -14.62
C VAL A 694 -16.17 -43.08 -15.11
N ARG A 695 -16.32 -43.25 -16.43
CA ARG A 695 -16.84 -44.49 -17.04
C ARG A 695 -15.86 -45.65 -17.03
N GLU A 696 -14.58 -45.36 -16.82
CA GLU A 696 -13.51 -46.36 -16.77
C GLU A 696 -13.30 -46.89 -15.35
N ASP A 697 -14.00 -46.33 -14.35
CA ASP A 697 -14.00 -46.84 -13.00
C ASP A 697 -14.54 -48.29 -12.98
N PRO A 698 -13.82 -49.26 -12.37
CA PRO A 698 -14.21 -50.67 -12.38
C PRO A 698 -15.54 -50.96 -11.66
N ARG A 699 -16.06 -49.99 -10.89
CA ARG A 699 -17.29 -50.07 -10.11
C ARG A 699 -18.38 -49.16 -10.66
N TYR A 700 -18.18 -48.58 -11.84
CA TYR A 700 -19.17 -47.72 -12.47
C TYR A 700 -20.51 -48.46 -12.67
N GLY A 701 -21.58 -47.92 -12.09
CA GLY A 701 -22.92 -48.51 -12.12
C GLY A 701 -23.30 -49.31 -10.88
N GLU A 702 -22.38 -49.57 -9.95
CA GLU A 702 -22.67 -50.20 -8.66
C GLU A 702 -23.40 -49.24 -7.67
N ASN A 703 -23.43 -47.93 -7.94
CA ASN A 703 -24.02 -46.89 -7.07
C ASN A 703 -23.41 -46.80 -5.66
N ASP A 704 -22.16 -47.25 -5.53
CA ASP A 704 -21.46 -47.41 -4.26
C ASP A 704 -20.08 -46.74 -4.21
N THR A 705 -19.72 -46.01 -5.27
CA THR A 705 -18.49 -45.23 -5.37
C THR A 705 -18.81 -43.75 -5.30
N PHE A 706 -18.11 -43.03 -4.43
CA PHE A 706 -18.19 -41.59 -4.31
C PHE A 706 -17.17 -40.93 -5.24
N TYR A 707 -17.58 -39.92 -6.00
CA TYR A 707 -16.68 -39.17 -6.83
C TYR A 707 -16.34 -37.84 -6.18
N LEU A 708 -15.06 -37.64 -5.82
CA LEU A 708 -14.53 -36.36 -5.38
C LEU A 708 -14.46 -35.43 -6.59
N GLN A 709 -15.47 -34.59 -6.74
CA GLN A 709 -15.61 -33.68 -7.87
C GLN A 709 -14.65 -32.50 -7.77
N ALA A 710 -14.60 -31.83 -6.60
CA ALA A 710 -13.92 -30.55 -6.46
C ALA A 710 -13.19 -30.45 -5.13
N MET A 711 -12.00 -29.82 -5.14
CA MET A 711 -11.28 -29.45 -3.93
C MET A 711 -10.33 -28.29 -4.21
N ALA A 712 -10.04 -27.49 -3.18
CA ALA A 712 -8.96 -26.51 -3.24
C ALA A 712 -8.38 -26.29 -1.85
N VAL A 713 -7.08 -26.03 -1.79
CA VAL A 713 -6.37 -25.55 -0.61
C VAL A 713 -5.72 -24.21 -0.95
N SER A 714 -5.80 -23.25 -0.03
CA SER A 714 -5.27 -21.92 -0.25
C SER A 714 -3.75 -21.97 -0.43
N PRO A 715 -3.19 -21.51 -1.57
CA PRO A 715 -1.74 -21.44 -1.79
C PRO A 715 -1.05 -20.38 -0.91
N LEU A 716 -1.81 -19.69 -0.05
CA LEU A 716 -1.30 -18.80 0.99
C LEU A 716 -0.69 -19.54 2.18
N LEU A 717 -0.96 -20.84 2.33
CA LEU A 717 -0.60 -21.60 3.50
C LEU A 717 0.84 -22.09 3.45
N ARG A 718 1.56 -21.89 4.56
CA ARG A 718 2.91 -22.45 4.76
C ARG A 718 2.89 -23.97 4.89
N ASN A 719 1.82 -24.49 5.49
CA ASN A 719 1.58 -25.90 5.76
C ASN A 719 0.44 -26.47 4.89
N GLU A 720 0.42 -26.08 3.60
CA GLU A 720 -0.63 -26.47 2.64
C GLU A 720 -0.87 -27.98 2.61
N ALA A 721 0.18 -28.80 2.55
CA ALA A 721 0.07 -30.26 2.50
C ALA A 721 -0.58 -30.86 3.77
N GLU A 722 -0.35 -30.26 4.95
CA GLU A 722 -0.99 -30.69 6.19
C GLU A 722 -2.49 -30.40 6.16
N VAL A 723 -2.87 -29.21 5.70
CA VAL A 723 -4.29 -28.79 5.58
C VAL A 723 -5.01 -29.58 4.48
N GLU A 724 -4.32 -29.91 3.40
CA GLU A 724 -4.80 -30.79 2.33
C GLU A 724 -5.14 -32.19 2.86
N ALA A 725 -4.23 -32.79 3.63
CA ALA A 725 -4.48 -34.08 4.27
C ALA A 725 -5.67 -34.02 5.23
N MET A 726 -5.77 -32.96 6.04
CA MET A 726 -6.88 -32.78 6.98
C MET A 726 -8.25 -32.73 6.29
N VAL A 727 -8.40 -31.95 5.22
CA VAL A 727 -9.70 -31.80 4.54
C VAL A 727 -10.11 -33.10 3.83
N LEU A 728 -9.15 -33.82 3.24
CA LEU A 728 -9.38 -35.10 2.59
C LEU A 728 -9.77 -36.21 3.59
N ASP A 729 -9.10 -36.29 4.75
CA ASP A 729 -9.45 -37.26 5.79
C ASP A 729 -10.85 -36.98 6.38
N LEU A 730 -11.21 -35.71 6.58
CA LEU A 730 -12.55 -35.33 7.00
C LEU A 730 -13.62 -35.73 5.97
N LEU A 731 -13.34 -35.50 4.68
CA LEU A 731 -14.25 -35.91 3.62
C LEU A 731 -14.43 -37.42 3.61
N ARG A 732 -13.34 -38.19 3.63
CA ARG A 732 -13.38 -39.66 3.64
C ARG A 732 -14.24 -40.20 4.78
N GLY A 733 -14.09 -39.63 5.98
CA GLY A 733 -14.93 -40.01 7.13
C GLY A 733 -16.42 -39.74 6.93
N ARG A 734 -16.81 -38.75 6.12
CA ARG A 734 -18.21 -38.49 5.73
C ARG A 734 -18.69 -39.46 4.67
N VAL A 735 -17.87 -39.70 3.66
CA VAL A 735 -18.16 -40.65 2.57
C VAL A 735 -18.42 -42.05 3.12
N GLN A 736 -17.60 -42.52 4.06
CA GLN A 736 -17.81 -43.79 4.76
C GLN A 736 -19.17 -43.84 5.49
N LYS A 737 -19.57 -42.75 6.16
CA LYS A 737 -20.86 -42.66 6.86
C LYS A 737 -22.06 -42.69 5.90
N LEU A 738 -21.89 -42.23 4.67
CA LEU A 738 -22.89 -42.32 3.60
C LEU A 738 -22.93 -43.71 2.92
N GLY A 739 -22.09 -44.65 3.36
CA GLY A 739 -22.11 -46.04 2.91
C GLY A 739 -21.44 -46.31 1.57
N PHE A 740 -20.59 -45.42 1.08
CA PHE A 740 -19.78 -45.68 -0.11
C PHE A 740 -18.58 -46.56 0.25
N ALA A 741 -18.23 -47.47 -0.65
CA ALA A 741 -17.14 -48.42 -0.46
C ALA A 741 -15.82 -47.97 -1.14
N ALA A 742 -15.90 -47.02 -2.08
CA ALA A 742 -14.73 -46.43 -2.73
C ALA A 742 -14.89 -44.92 -2.96
N ILE A 743 -13.77 -44.22 -3.06
CA ILE A 743 -13.66 -42.83 -3.51
C ILE A 743 -12.85 -42.83 -4.79
N SER A 744 -13.42 -42.27 -5.86
CA SER A 744 -12.71 -42.02 -7.10
C SER A 744 -12.53 -40.52 -7.32
N ALA A 745 -11.41 -40.14 -7.91
CA ALA A 745 -11.05 -38.74 -8.10
C ALA A 745 -10.11 -38.58 -9.29
N LEU A 746 -10.33 -37.54 -10.09
CA LEU A 746 -9.32 -37.01 -10.98
C LEU A 746 -8.57 -35.89 -10.25
N ILE A 747 -7.28 -36.07 -9.98
CA ILE A 747 -6.50 -35.15 -9.14
C ILE A 747 -5.11 -34.86 -9.69
N GLU A 748 -4.54 -33.72 -9.30
CA GLU A 748 -3.14 -33.37 -9.60
C GLU A 748 -2.20 -34.47 -9.09
N THR A 749 -1.21 -34.89 -9.90
CA THR A 749 -0.25 -35.93 -9.50
C THR A 749 0.44 -35.62 -8.16
N ARG A 750 0.69 -34.34 -7.86
CA ARG A 750 1.27 -33.90 -6.58
C ARG A 750 0.50 -34.46 -5.36
N VAL A 751 -0.83 -34.54 -5.41
CA VAL A 751 -1.63 -35.02 -4.27
C VAL A 751 -1.37 -36.50 -3.97
N THR A 752 -0.94 -37.28 -4.96
CA THR A 752 -0.48 -38.67 -4.75
C THR A 752 0.88 -38.78 -4.07
N GLU A 753 1.62 -37.69 -3.95
CA GLU A 753 2.92 -37.63 -3.27
C GLU A 753 2.79 -37.03 -1.87
N THR A 754 2.02 -35.93 -1.76
CA THR A 754 1.90 -35.11 -0.54
C THR A 754 0.61 -35.35 0.26
N GLY A 755 -0.39 -36.01 -0.33
CA GLY A 755 -1.69 -36.23 0.29
C GLY A 755 -1.71 -37.30 1.39
N PRO A 756 -2.89 -37.57 1.98
CA PRO A 756 -3.04 -38.56 3.03
C PRO A 756 -2.69 -39.96 2.50
N ARG A 757 -2.23 -40.84 3.39
CA ARG A 757 -1.69 -42.17 3.01
C ARG A 757 -2.60 -42.96 2.06
N TRP A 758 -3.91 -42.89 2.25
CA TRP A 758 -4.88 -43.64 1.44
C TRP A 758 -5.05 -43.12 0.01
N MET A 759 -4.72 -41.85 -0.25
CA MET A 759 -4.64 -41.32 -1.62
C MET A 759 -3.34 -41.73 -2.30
N ARG A 760 -2.25 -41.84 -1.53
CA ARG A 760 -0.94 -42.29 -2.04
C ARG A 760 -0.92 -43.79 -2.35
N ASP A 761 -1.65 -44.57 -1.57
CA ASP A 761 -1.83 -46.02 -1.74
C ASP A 761 -3.00 -46.35 -2.71
N ALA A 762 -3.65 -45.35 -3.32
CA ALA A 762 -4.79 -45.55 -4.21
C ALA A 762 -4.38 -46.19 -5.55
N ALA A 763 -5.30 -46.93 -6.16
CA ALA A 763 -5.07 -47.50 -7.48
C ALA A 763 -5.19 -46.40 -8.54
N VAL A 764 -4.14 -46.16 -9.31
CA VAL A 764 -4.19 -45.27 -10.49
C VAL A 764 -4.80 -46.03 -11.64
N LEU A 765 -5.95 -45.57 -12.13
CA LEU A 765 -6.70 -46.19 -13.21
C LEU A 765 -6.34 -45.57 -14.57
N GLU A 766 -6.13 -44.25 -14.60
CA GLU A 766 -5.74 -43.51 -15.81
C GLU A 766 -4.76 -42.39 -15.46
N VAL A 767 -3.81 -42.12 -16.36
CA VAL A 767 -2.92 -40.94 -16.29
C VAL A 767 -3.28 -40.02 -17.44
N VAL A 768 -3.55 -38.75 -17.12
CA VAL A 768 -3.89 -37.74 -18.11
C VAL A 768 -2.77 -36.70 -18.15
N ASP A 769 -1.93 -36.82 -19.17
CA ASP A 769 -0.87 -35.85 -19.46
C ASP A 769 -1.46 -34.56 -20.04
N ASP A 770 -0.89 -33.43 -19.64
CA ASP A 770 -1.22 -32.09 -20.13
C ASP A 770 -2.73 -31.78 -20.14
N TYR A 771 -3.34 -31.99 -18.97
CA TYR A 771 -4.78 -31.91 -18.82
C TYR A 771 -5.30 -30.50 -19.17
N LEU A 772 -6.18 -30.38 -20.18
CA LEU A 772 -6.66 -29.09 -20.73
C LEU A 772 -5.55 -28.13 -21.20
N GLN A 773 -4.40 -28.63 -21.66
CA GLN A 773 -3.24 -27.79 -22.02
C GLN A 773 -2.73 -26.94 -20.84
N SER A 774 -2.94 -27.42 -19.61
CA SER A 774 -2.53 -26.71 -18.39
C SER A 774 -1.04 -26.86 -18.09
N GLY A 775 -0.33 -27.76 -18.76
CA GLY A 775 1.03 -28.18 -18.40
C GLY A 775 1.10 -29.02 -17.12
N ILE A 776 -0.04 -29.36 -16.50
CA ILE A 776 -0.13 -30.11 -15.25
C ILE A 776 -0.63 -31.53 -15.56
N ARG A 777 0.06 -32.53 -14.97
CA ARG A 777 -0.33 -33.94 -15.05
C ARG A 777 -1.40 -34.27 -14.00
N PHE A 778 -2.42 -34.98 -14.43
CA PHE A 778 -3.50 -35.48 -13.59
C PHE A 778 -3.51 -37.02 -13.59
N VAL A 779 -4.05 -37.59 -12.52
CA VAL A 779 -4.27 -39.02 -12.39
C VAL A 779 -5.70 -39.27 -11.95
N TYR A 780 -6.38 -40.18 -12.64
CA TYR A 780 -7.65 -40.74 -12.19
C TYR A 780 -7.33 -41.90 -11.27
N LEU A 781 -7.71 -41.79 -10.00
CA LEU A 781 -7.47 -42.79 -8.98
C LEU A 781 -8.76 -43.30 -8.37
N GLN A 782 -8.70 -44.51 -7.83
CA GLN A 782 -9.72 -45.10 -6.95
C GLN A 782 -9.05 -45.55 -5.66
N ALA A 783 -9.55 -45.03 -4.54
CA ALA A 783 -9.17 -45.43 -3.21
C ALA A 783 -10.31 -46.17 -2.50
N ARG A 784 -9.98 -47.17 -1.68
CA ARG A 784 -10.98 -47.82 -0.83
C ARG A 784 -11.35 -46.91 0.33
N CYS A 785 -12.64 -46.80 0.60
CA CYS A 785 -13.16 -46.05 1.74
C CYS A 785 -12.65 -46.63 3.04
#